data_AF-A0A336KCD4-F1
#
_entry.id   AF-A0A336KCD4-F1
#
_cell.length_a   1.000
_cell.length_b   1.000
_cell.length_c   1.000
_cell.angle_alpha   90.00
_cell.angle_beta   90.00
_cell.angle_gamma   90.00
#
_symmetry.space_group_name_H-M   'P 1'
#
loop_
_entity.id
_entity.type
_entity.pdbx_description
1 polymer ?
#
loop_
_entity_poly.entity_id
_entity_poly.type
_entity_poly.pdbx_seq_one_letter_code
_entity_poly.pdbx_strand_id
1 'polypeptide(L)'
;MSQLFMNNLIRHSLLKNTINQVQRSCTRKLNLLEYQSKKLLDDAGVQIQAFRVVQDKQNLDPLNNFDVKEFVVKAQILAGGRGKGVFDSGLKGGVQITQDRAKMVDLVKQMIGHKLITKQTPKDGLLVKSVMVADSINIVRETYLCILMDREHNGPVLIASPAGGMDIEAVAEKTPHLLKTIPINVEKGLDIKTCTEIAEFLEFKGALVNQAAQEIMKLYELFNKVDAVQIEINPLAETDDGRVISVDAKLNFDDNAKFRQKEIFNMEESDDATMDPKEIEARKYDLNYITLENGDVGCLVNGAGLAMATMDIIKLNGGNPANFLDVGGNVKEEQVQKAFQILTSDPKVKVLLVNIFGGIVNCATIARGIVSATKKLGLNLPLIVRLQGNNVHEAAKILKDSGLLIESANDLDEAAKKAKCCGCLSELLRQLQIKILESRNEKQIIHTILLCLMQIVTDIKFMEKVTEIEGQKNLVLNESRQFFLDEILKSLQKLKEVAHNIEKNVNFPENPTLNECIDTVLEILEPICAFEDDNENIAQRNANAMISVAKIKPVLESIVAHSLEFANFCKDKQPISVICKKVLKECDALEAECSLSDSKNPPNDTNRRLKAGLLETAIYQLENLINDELLRLVFETFKDLKAFKIKYLHDHCEYSQDLIDSILDRLFQIGQFGIMFADEIKISAQIQLSLTSFEAVESHLCPEILKKYQKDHVDLLDSYWNEQITFFQLCIQRIIDTSAFCLIFEDIIQSCVTKLNENFDQSEICDILAKADVLEDHFRINLSEDFTHLLNDFKLMVKETHAGLKHLNDIDPKRLIKRLKILKTTVKKIREGLQSQLGHVERSKNTNNTMKDEKPKFCNEIQLLPDVEELIIVEEKSIKVNNSVSLRKPRQIIKSIDPNVSNIIYENRNNSTRNMKLSKRSNLNSFI
;
A
#
# COMPACT_ATOMS: atom_id res chain seq x y z
N MET A 1 10.84 -61.11 28.95
CA MET A 1 11.99 -60.18 29.06
C MET A 1 11.87 -58.96 28.15
N SER A 2 11.33 -59.05 26.94
CA SER A 2 11.10 -57.90 26.04
C SER A 2 9.81 -57.09 26.30
N GLN A 3 8.88 -57.60 27.13
CA GLN A 3 7.63 -56.90 27.49
C GLN A 3 7.69 -56.15 28.84
N LEU A 4 8.75 -56.35 29.63
CA LEU A 4 9.02 -55.58 30.86
C LEU A 4 9.84 -54.31 30.60
N PHE A 5 10.49 -54.19 29.44
CA PHE A 5 11.29 -53.01 29.09
C PHE A 5 10.44 -51.86 28.50
N MET A 6 9.30 -52.19 27.87
CA MET A 6 8.37 -51.18 27.30
C MET A 6 7.45 -50.53 28.32
N ASN A 7 7.14 -51.20 29.44
CA ASN A 7 6.24 -50.63 30.47
C ASN A 7 6.95 -49.72 31.50
N ASN A 8 8.28 -49.71 31.57
CA ASN A 8 9.03 -48.77 32.42
C ASN A 8 9.39 -47.45 31.73
N LEU A 9 9.36 -47.39 30.39
CA LEU A 9 9.53 -46.14 29.64
C LEU A 9 8.26 -45.29 29.61
N ILE A 10 7.08 -45.89 29.82
CA ILE A 10 5.80 -45.17 29.83
C ILE A 10 5.45 -44.61 31.23
N ARG A 11 6.10 -45.07 32.31
CA ARG A 11 5.86 -44.53 33.67
C ARG A 11 6.72 -43.31 34.04
N HIS A 12 7.78 -42.98 33.28
CA HIS A 12 8.61 -41.81 33.58
C HIS A 12 8.19 -40.51 32.86
N SER A 13 7.25 -40.55 31.90
CA SER A 13 6.71 -39.33 31.27
C SER A 13 5.37 -38.87 31.86
N LEU A 14 4.68 -39.71 32.63
CA LEU A 14 3.34 -39.42 33.18
C LEU A 14 3.34 -38.82 34.61
N LEU A 15 4.51 -38.56 35.19
CA LEU A 15 4.66 -37.86 36.49
C LEU A 15 5.31 -36.46 36.37
N LYS A 16 5.36 -35.88 35.16
CA LYS A 16 5.77 -34.48 34.96
C LYS A 16 4.62 -33.52 34.62
N ASN A 17 3.38 -33.99 34.61
CA ASN A 17 2.20 -33.18 34.24
C ASN A 17 1.26 -32.89 35.43
N THR A 18 1.81 -32.45 36.55
CA THR A 18 0.99 -31.78 37.58
C THR A 18 1.76 -30.70 38.32
N ILE A 19 2.30 -29.73 37.58
CA ILE A 19 2.49 -28.36 38.10
C ILE A 19 2.03 -27.41 37.01
N ASN A 20 0.71 -27.30 36.87
CA ASN A 20 0.10 -26.12 36.26
C ASN A 20 0.05 -25.06 37.36
N GLN A 21 0.96 -24.08 37.30
CA GLN A 21 0.73 -22.74 37.83
C GLN A 21 1.66 -21.75 37.14
N VAL A 22 1.08 -21.05 36.17
CA VAL A 22 1.41 -19.67 35.78
C VAL A 22 2.91 -19.35 35.67
N GLN A 23 3.55 -19.73 34.57
CA GLN A 23 4.75 -19.02 34.13
C GLN A 23 4.32 -17.69 33.51
N ARG A 24 4.17 -16.67 34.37
CA ARG A 24 4.20 -15.27 33.93
C ARG A 24 5.59 -15.02 33.35
N SER A 25 5.61 -14.63 32.08
CA SER A 25 6.79 -14.03 31.46
C SER A 25 7.27 -12.89 32.37
N CYS A 26 8.50 -13.03 32.87
CA CYS A 26 9.16 -12.02 33.69
C CYS A 26 9.59 -10.88 32.76
N THR A 27 8.77 -9.83 32.70
CA THR A 27 9.33 -8.50 32.45
C THR A 27 9.96 -8.03 33.75
N ARG A 28 11.15 -7.42 33.69
CA ARG A 28 11.82 -6.78 34.83
C ARG A 28 11.62 -5.28 34.64
N LYS A 29 10.71 -4.65 35.38
CA LYS A 29 10.37 -3.24 35.14
C LYS A 29 10.72 -2.30 36.28
N LEU A 30 10.76 -2.78 37.52
CA LEU A 30 11.07 -1.89 38.64
C LEU A 30 12.57 -1.67 38.81
N ASN A 31 13.03 -0.46 38.49
CA ASN A 31 14.33 0.08 38.89
C ASN A 31 14.08 1.27 39.82
N LEU A 32 14.80 1.32 40.95
CA LEU A 32 14.74 2.44 41.89
C LEU A 32 15.89 3.42 41.66
N LEU A 33 15.66 4.70 41.97
CA LEU A 33 16.71 5.71 42.01
C LEU A 33 17.69 5.43 43.15
N GLU A 34 18.92 5.95 43.05
CA GLU A 34 19.98 5.72 44.04
C GLU A 34 19.53 6.08 45.46
N TYR A 35 18.85 7.22 45.64
CA TYR A 35 18.36 7.63 46.97
C TYR A 35 17.30 6.68 47.55
N GLN A 36 16.46 6.08 46.69
CA GLN A 36 15.41 5.15 47.11
C GLN A 36 16.05 3.82 47.54
N SER A 37 17.00 3.32 46.74
CA SER A 37 17.85 2.18 47.10
C SER A 37 18.59 2.41 48.42
N LYS A 38 19.19 3.58 48.61
CA LYS A 38 19.86 3.94 49.87
C LYS A 38 18.91 3.99 51.05
N LYS A 39 17.69 4.50 50.87
CA LYS A 39 16.68 4.48 51.94
C LYS A 39 16.34 3.04 52.37
N LEU A 40 16.17 2.11 51.42
CA LEU A 40 15.92 0.70 51.75
C LEU A 40 17.09 0.05 52.49
N LEU A 41 18.32 0.44 52.15
CA LEU A 41 19.52 0.01 52.88
C LEU A 41 19.56 0.55 54.31
N ASP A 42 19.26 1.85 54.49
CA ASP A 42 19.20 2.51 55.81
C ASP A 42 18.11 1.89 56.70
N ASP A 43 16.93 1.65 56.14
CA ASP A 43 15.80 0.99 56.82
C ASP A 43 16.12 -0.47 57.23
N ALA A 44 17.10 -1.10 56.57
CA ALA A 44 17.64 -2.41 56.92
C ALA A 44 18.86 -2.33 57.86
N GLY A 45 19.27 -1.14 58.29
CA GLY A 45 20.42 -0.90 59.16
C GLY A 45 21.77 -1.11 58.49
N VAL A 46 21.82 -1.13 57.16
CA VAL A 46 23.07 -1.16 56.37
C VAL A 46 23.73 0.21 56.45
N GLN A 47 25.04 0.24 56.69
CA GLN A 47 25.78 1.49 56.78
C GLN A 47 25.86 2.16 55.39
N ILE A 48 25.35 3.38 55.30
CA ILE A 48 25.36 4.21 54.09
C ILE A 48 25.81 5.64 54.40
N GLN A 49 26.14 6.41 53.35
CA GLN A 49 26.44 7.83 53.48
C GLN A 49 25.20 8.59 53.97
N ALA A 50 25.38 9.54 54.89
CA ALA A 50 24.30 10.46 55.23
C ALA A 50 23.92 11.27 53.97
N PHE A 51 22.62 11.41 53.68
CA PHE A 51 22.16 12.13 52.50
C PHE A 51 20.85 12.88 52.72
N ARG A 52 20.58 13.83 51.83
CA ARG A 52 19.32 14.57 51.70
C ARG A 52 18.91 14.60 50.23
N VAL A 53 17.61 14.67 49.98
CA VAL A 53 17.06 14.73 48.61
C VAL A 53 16.29 16.02 48.46
N VAL A 54 16.48 16.67 47.31
CA VAL A 54 15.76 17.88 46.91
C VAL A 54 15.02 17.57 45.61
N GLN A 55 13.72 17.86 45.58
CA GLN A 55 12.86 17.67 44.41
C GLN A 55 12.34 19.00 43.85
N ASP A 56 12.32 20.06 44.66
CA ASP A 56 11.92 21.39 44.24
C ASP A 56 13.10 22.35 44.37
N LYS A 57 13.50 22.97 43.25
CA LYS A 57 14.59 23.95 43.21
C LYS A 57 14.31 25.23 44.02
N GLN A 58 13.05 25.49 44.36
CA GLN A 58 12.65 26.63 45.19
C GLN A 58 12.62 26.28 46.69
N ASN A 59 12.39 25.01 47.03
CA ASN A 59 12.37 24.53 48.42
C ASN A 59 13.64 23.74 48.77
N LEU A 60 14.56 24.40 49.46
CA LEU A 60 15.84 23.82 49.89
C LEU A 60 15.86 23.42 51.38
N ASP A 61 14.70 23.40 52.04
CA ASP A 61 14.57 23.06 53.46
C ASP A 61 15.27 21.76 53.86
N PRO A 62 15.26 20.68 53.05
CA PRO A 62 15.98 19.44 53.38
C PRO A 62 17.50 19.64 53.61
N LEU A 63 18.08 20.72 53.08
CA LEU A 63 19.51 21.03 53.17
C LEU A 63 19.86 21.98 54.32
N ASN A 64 18.89 22.61 54.99
CA ASN A 64 19.17 23.67 55.99
C ASN A 64 19.93 23.17 57.23
N ASN A 65 19.81 21.89 57.59
CA ASN A 65 20.48 21.28 58.74
C ASN A 65 21.41 20.12 58.33
N PHE A 66 21.94 20.13 57.11
CA PHE A 66 22.88 19.11 56.64
C PHE A 66 24.32 19.65 56.74
N ASP A 67 24.89 19.53 57.94
CA ASP A 67 26.22 20.05 58.26
C ASP A 67 27.28 18.95 58.09
N VAL A 68 27.82 18.85 56.88
CA VAL A 68 28.92 17.95 56.51
C VAL A 68 30.12 18.75 55.99
N LYS A 69 31.31 18.16 56.04
CA LYS A 69 32.56 18.84 55.65
C LYS A 69 32.67 19.06 54.15
N GLU A 70 32.15 18.13 53.36
CA GLU A 70 32.18 18.16 51.90
C GLU A 70 30.93 17.48 51.34
N PHE A 71 30.33 18.10 50.31
CA PHE A 71 29.07 17.69 49.71
C PHE A 71 29.30 16.99 48.38
N VAL A 72 28.65 15.84 48.19
CA VAL A 72 28.54 15.16 46.89
C VAL A 72 27.13 15.36 46.34
N VAL A 73 27.00 16.16 45.29
CA VAL A 73 25.74 16.49 44.62
C VAL A 73 25.55 15.56 43.42
N LYS A 74 24.56 14.68 43.48
CA LYS A 74 24.28 13.66 42.47
C LYS A 74 22.89 13.81 41.86
N ALA A 75 22.83 14.00 40.55
CA ALA A 75 21.59 13.93 39.79
C ALA A 75 20.96 12.53 39.89
N GLN A 76 19.66 12.47 40.13
CA GLN A 76 18.92 11.22 40.23
C GLN A 76 18.23 10.93 38.90
N ILE A 77 18.80 9.99 38.15
CA ILE A 77 18.23 9.36 36.95
C ILE A 77 18.56 7.86 37.01
N LEU A 78 17.73 7.03 36.37
CA LEU A 78 17.95 5.58 36.34
C LEU A 78 19.14 5.18 35.46
N ALA A 79 19.49 5.99 34.44
CA ALA A 79 20.60 5.70 33.56
C ALA A 79 21.96 5.94 34.24
N GLY A 80 22.92 5.05 33.99
CA GLY A 80 24.29 5.15 34.48
C GLY A 80 25.15 6.18 33.72
N GLY A 81 26.41 6.30 34.12
CA GLY A 81 27.38 7.21 33.48
C GLY A 81 27.20 8.69 33.82
N ARG A 82 26.44 9.00 34.88
CA ARG A 82 26.09 10.35 35.34
C ARG A 82 27.30 11.27 35.48
N GLY A 83 28.41 10.79 36.06
CA GLY A 83 29.62 11.60 36.28
C GLY A 83 30.26 12.16 35.01
N LYS A 84 30.09 11.50 33.85
CA LYS A 84 30.59 11.96 32.54
C LYS A 84 29.49 12.59 31.67
N GLY A 85 28.27 12.69 32.18
CA GLY A 85 27.13 13.25 31.46
C GLY A 85 27.23 14.76 31.28
N VAL A 86 26.40 15.31 30.40
CA VAL A 86 26.31 16.75 30.14
C VAL A 86 24.84 17.15 30.22
N PHE A 87 24.54 18.21 30.96
CA PHE A 87 23.20 18.77 31.00
C PHE A 87 22.92 19.64 29.78
N ASP A 88 21.64 19.77 29.41
CA ASP A 88 21.18 20.73 28.40
C ASP A 88 21.52 22.19 28.73
N SER A 89 21.68 22.52 30.02
CA SER A 89 22.18 23.82 30.52
C SER A 89 23.67 24.07 30.26
N GLY A 90 24.42 23.06 29.81
CA GLY A 90 25.86 23.11 29.60
C GLY A 90 26.70 22.70 30.82
N LEU A 91 26.09 22.42 31.98
CA LEU A 91 26.77 21.86 33.15
C LEU A 91 27.34 20.46 32.80
N LYS A 92 28.63 20.24 33.07
CA LYS A 92 29.31 18.97 32.80
C LYS A 92 29.45 18.15 34.06
N GLY A 93 28.90 16.95 34.06
CA GLY A 93 28.95 15.98 35.15
C GLY A 93 27.71 16.05 36.03
N GLY A 94 26.96 14.95 36.08
CA GLY A 94 25.83 14.72 36.99
C GLY A 94 26.23 14.31 38.40
N VAL A 95 27.53 14.27 38.71
CA VAL A 95 28.09 14.04 40.04
C VAL A 95 29.14 15.12 40.28
N GLN A 96 28.94 15.96 41.29
CA GLN A 96 29.79 17.12 41.61
C GLN A 96 30.17 17.10 43.08
N ILE A 97 31.39 17.53 43.39
CA ILE A 97 31.91 17.58 44.76
C ILE A 97 32.23 19.04 45.11
N THR A 98 31.82 19.50 46.30
CA THR A 98 32.14 20.84 46.77
C THR A 98 32.13 20.94 48.29
N GLN A 99 33.01 21.78 48.84
CA GLN A 99 33.04 22.13 50.27
C GLN A 99 32.24 23.42 50.56
N ASP A 100 31.81 24.14 49.52
CA ASP A 100 31.08 25.41 49.65
C ASP A 100 29.57 25.16 49.57
N ARG A 101 28.86 25.54 50.64
CA ARG A 101 27.40 25.40 50.76
C ARG A 101 26.64 26.25 49.74
N ALA A 102 27.14 27.45 49.41
CA ALA A 102 26.50 28.30 48.41
C ALA A 102 26.61 27.65 47.01
N LYS A 103 27.80 27.14 46.68
CA LYS A 103 28.03 26.41 45.43
C LYS A 103 27.21 25.11 45.35
N MET A 104 27.04 24.40 46.47
CA MET A 104 26.18 23.21 46.53
C MET A 104 24.73 23.56 46.16
N VAL A 105 24.19 24.65 46.72
CA VAL A 105 22.82 25.12 46.40
C VAL A 105 22.68 25.50 44.93
N ASP A 106 23.68 26.18 44.36
CA ASP A 106 23.67 26.55 42.95
C ASP A 106 23.70 25.32 42.03
N LEU A 107 24.50 24.31 42.36
CA LEU A 107 24.54 23.04 41.62
C LEU A 107 23.18 22.33 41.65
N VAL A 108 22.52 22.25 42.80
CA VAL A 108 21.18 21.66 42.92
C VAL A 108 20.17 22.37 42.00
N LYS A 109 20.18 23.71 42.00
CA LYS A 109 19.30 24.52 41.13
C LYS A 109 19.60 24.36 39.64
N GLN A 110 20.86 24.17 39.28
CA GLN A 110 21.29 23.96 37.88
C GLN A 110 21.03 22.54 37.38
N MET A 111 20.81 21.57 38.28
CA MET A 111 20.48 20.19 37.93
C MET A 111 18.97 19.96 37.85
N ILE A 112 18.18 20.43 38.84
CA ILE A 112 16.73 20.18 38.88
C ILE A 112 16.01 20.92 37.75
N GLY A 113 15.23 20.17 36.96
CA GLY A 113 14.47 20.69 35.83
C GLY A 113 15.25 20.74 34.50
N HIS A 114 16.50 20.29 34.50
CA HIS A 114 17.35 20.17 33.31
C HIS A 114 17.48 18.71 32.87
N LYS A 115 17.75 18.47 31.59
CA LYS A 115 17.97 17.12 31.06
C LYS A 115 19.45 16.73 31.11
N LEU A 116 19.76 15.58 31.70
CA LEU A 116 21.10 14.99 31.75
C LEU A 116 21.28 13.98 30.62
N ILE A 117 22.26 14.22 29.76
CA ILE A 117 22.63 13.35 28.63
C ILE A 117 23.83 12.50 29.04
N THR A 118 23.70 11.17 28.96
CA THR A 118 24.80 10.20 29.19
C THR A 118 24.91 9.25 27.98
N LYS A 119 25.91 8.36 28.00
CA LYS A 119 26.02 7.30 26.96
C LYS A 119 24.85 6.31 26.97
N GLN A 120 24.09 6.25 28.07
CA GLN A 120 23.01 5.29 28.30
C GLN A 120 21.61 5.95 28.23
N THR A 121 21.54 7.26 27.96
CA THR A 121 20.26 7.96 27.77
C THR A 121 19.94 8.11 26.29
N PRO A 122 18.67 8.40 25.93
CA PRO A 122 18.33 8.92 24.61
C PRO A 122 19.15 10.18 24.27
N LYS A 123 19.21 10.54 22.99
CA LYS A 123 19.96 11.73 22.51
C LYS A 123 19.53 13.03 23.21
N ASP A 124 18.26 13.11 23.59
CA ASP A 124 17.67 14.28 24.25
C ASP A 124 17.87 14.28 25.78
N GLY A 125 18.52 13.26 26.35
CA GLY A 125 18.78 13.13 27.78
C GLY A 125 17.53 12.79 28.62
N LEU A 126 17.73 12.66 29.93
CA LEU A 126 16.68 12.38 30.91
C LEU A 126 16.47 13.57 31.84
N LEU A 127 15.21 13.94 32.09
CA LEU A 127 14.87 15.05 32.98
C LEU A 127 15.25 14.70 34.43
N VAL A 128 16.05 15.55 35.06
CA VAL A 128 16.40 15.41 36.47
C VAL A 128 15.33 16.08 37.32
N LYS A 129 14.45 15.27 37.92
CA LYS A 129 13.39 15.73 38.84
C LYS A 129 13.88 15.89 40.27
N SER A 130 14.91 15.13 40.65
CA SER A 130 15.45 15.13 42.01
C SER A 130 16.98 15.08 42.01
N VAL A 131 17.56 15.65 43.05
CA VAL A 131 19.01 15.67 43.29
C VAL A 131 19.26 15.19 44.71
N MET A 132 20.23 14.28 44.84
CA MET A 132 20.71 13.81 46.14
C MET A 132 21.97 14.57 46.52
N VAL A 133 22.02 15.09 47.74
CA VAL A 133 23.21 15.69 48.36
C VAL A 133 23.65 14.77 49.48
N ALA A 134 24.82 14.18 49.35
CA ALA A 134 25.38 13.23 50.31
C ALA A 134 26.68 13.73 50.93
N ASP A 135 27.04 13.18 52.09
CA ASP A 135 28.34 13.36 52.72
C ASP A 135 29.44 12.73 51.86
N SER A 136 30.55 13.45 51.67
CA SER A 136 31.73 12.92 51.01
C SER A 136 32.53 12.06 51.98
N ILE A 137 32.92 10.86 51.53
CA ILE A 137 33.62 9.90 52.37
C ILE A 137 34.95 9.56 51.72
N ASN A 138 36.01 9.61 52.51
CA ASN A 138 37.34 9.19 52.10
C ASN A 138 37.42 7.67 52.07
N ILE A 139 37.49 7.11 50.87
CA ILE A 139 37.56 5.67 50.65
C ILE A 139 39.03 5.25 50.60
N VAL A 140 39.41 4.35 51.51
CA VAL A 140 40.75 3.71 51.53
C VAL A 140 40.78 2.50 50.61
N ARG A 141 39.63 1.82 50.46
CA ARG A 141 39.53 0.58 49.67
C ARG A 141 38.14 0.39 49.12
N GLU A 142 38.06 -0.01 47.86
CA GLU A 142 36.81 -0.27 47.13
C GLU A 142 36.71 -1.76 46.83
N THR A 143 35.62 -2.39 47.25
CA THR A 143 35.30 -3.79 46.93
C THR A 143 33.95 -3.89 46.24
N TYR A 144 33.69 -5.01 45.57
CA TYR A 144 32.42 -5.29 44.91
C TYR A 144 31.69 -6.42 45.64
N LEU A 145 30.38 -6.24 45.84
CA LEU A 145 29.51 -7.26 46.43
C LEU A 145 28.15 -7.26 45.72
N CYS A 146 27.68 -8.43 45.29
CA CYS A 146 26.36 -8.56 44.67
C CYS A 146 25.67 -9.85 45.13
N ILE A 147 24.38 -9.76 45.43
CA ILE A 147 23.52 -10.91 45.74
C ILE A 147 22.45 -10.96 44.65
N LEU A 148 22.33 -12.07 43.93
CA LEU A 148 21.37 -12.21 42.85
C LEU A 148 20.76 -13.61 42.77
N MET A 149 19.54 -13.72 42.24
CA MET A 149 18.91 -15.01 41.94
C MET A 149 19.56 -15.61 40.70
N ASP A 150 20.37 -16.65 40.89
CA ASP A 150 21.06 -17.34 39.81
C ASP A 150 20.30 -18.58 39.33
N ARG A 151 20.25 -18.74 38.01
CA ARG A 151 19.52 -19.84 37.36
C ARG A 151 20.30 -21.14 37.37
N GLU A 152 21.64 -21.08 37.32
CA GLU A 152 22.47 -22.30 37.32
C GLU A 152 22.46 -22.96 38.69
N HIS A 153 22.50 -22.15 39.75
CA HIS A 153 22.48 -22.62 41.14
C HIS A 153 21.06 -22.80 41.71
N ASN A 154 20.01 -22.48 40.94
CA ASN A 154 18.60 -22.55 41.35
C ASN A 154 18.31 -21.81 42.68
N GLY A 155 18.93 -20.65 42.87
CA GLY A 155 18.83 -19.92 44.14
C GLY A 155 19.71 -18.67 44.20
N PRO A 156 19.70 -17.98 45.35
CA PRO A 156 20.53 -16.80 45.56
C PRO A 156 22.01 -17.17 45.58
N VAL A 157 22.81 -16.33 44.94
CA VAL A 157 24.26 -16.43 44.88
C VAL A 157 24.84 -15.09 45.30
N LEU A 158 25.88 -15.14 46.13
CA LEU A 158 26.70 -13.98 46.48
C LEU A 158 27.97 -13.97 45.64
N ILE A 159 28.20 -12.88 44.94
CA ILE A 159 29.39 -12.60 44.14
C ILE A 159 30.18 -11.50 44.83
N ALA A 160 31.45 -11.76 45.10
CA ALA A 160 32.36 -10.84 45.77
C ALA A 160 33.65 -10.65 44.98
N SER A 161 34.20 -9.44 44.97
CA SER A 161 35.54 -9.15 44.42
C SER A 161 36.27 -8.06 45.19
N PRO A 162 37.59 -8.22 45.47
CA PRO A 162 38.40 -7.12 46.00
C PRO A 162 38.61 -5.99 44.97
N ALA A 163 38.31 -6.22 43.69
CA ALA A 163 38.37 -5.20 42.64
C ALA A 163 37.03 -4.43 42.54
N GLY A 164 36.77 -3.51 43.48
CA GLY A 164 35.60 -2.62 43.44
C GLY A 164 35.82 -1.34 42.62
N GLY A 165 34.76 -0.56 42.44
CA GLY A 165 34.82 0.75 41.76
C GLY A 165 34.91 0.67 40.23
N MET A 166 34.79 -0.53 39.66
CA MET A 166 34.89 -0.79 38.23
C MET A 166 33.79 -1.73 37.72
N ASP A 167 33.70 -1.84 36.40
CA ASP A 167 32.72 -2.67 35.67
C ASP A 167 32.97 -4.15 35.94
N ILE A 168 32.01 -4.84 36.56
CA ILE A 168 32.23 -6.21 37.06
C ILE A 168 32.37 -7.21 35.90
N GLU A 169 31.73 -6.94 34.77
CA GLU A 169 31.81 -7.71 33.53
C GLU A 169 33.26 -7.73 33.00
N ALA A 170 33.96 -6.61 33.09
CA ALA A 170 35.36 -6.52 32.70
C ALA A 170 36.28 -7.30 33.65
N VAL A 171 35.95 -7.33 34.96
CA VAL A 171 36.67 -8.15 35.95
C VAL A 171 36.42 -9.64 35.66
N ALA A 172 35.19 -10.02 35.32
CA ALA A 172 34.84 -11.39 34.95
C ALA A 172 35.57 -11.89 33.70
N GLU A 173 35.75 -11.02 32.70
CA GLU A 173 36.48 -11.37 31.48
C GLU A 173 38.01 -11.39 31.67
N LYS A 174 38.57 -10.36 32.32
CA LYS A 174 40.04 -10.15 32.36
C LYS A 174 40.72 -10.77 33.56
N THR A 175 40.06 -10.78 34.71
CA THR A 175 40.62 -11.22 35.99
C THR A 175 39.62 -12.08 36.78
N PRO A 176 39.11 -13.19 36.20
CA PRO A 176 38.06 -14.01 36.82
C PRO A 176 38.48 -14.61 38.17
N HIS A 177 39.78 -14.77 38.41
CA HIS A 177 40.32 -15.26 39.69
C HIS A 177 40.09 -14.30 40.88
N LEU A 178 39.74 -13.03 40.61
CA LEU A 178 39.35 -12.05 41.62
C LEU A 178 37.85 -12.13 41.95
N LEU A 179 37.08 -13.01 41.30
CA LEU A 179 35.67 -13.22 41.61
C LEU A 179 35.51 -14.46 42.47
N LYS A 180 34.74 -14.31 43.54
CA LYS A 180 34.28 -15.42 44.37
C LYS A 180 32.76 -15.49 44.31
N THR A 181 32.27 -16.63 43.85
CA THR A 181 30.83 -16.92 43.69
C THR A 181 30.44 -17.96 44.72
N ILE A 182 29.48 -17.63 45.59
CA ILE A 182 29.07 -18.45 46.73
C ILE A 182 27.57 -18.69 46.66
N PRO A 183 27.12 -19.91 46.34
CA PRO A 183 25.72 -20.27 46.38
C PRO A 183 25.18 -20.26 47.81
N ILE A 184 23.99 -19.69 47.99
CA ILE A 184 23.33 -19.60 49.29
C ILE A 184 22.13 -20.56 49.31
N ASN A 185 22.05 -21.40 50.33
CA ASN A 185 20.88 -22.25 50.53
C ASN A 185 19.72 -21.40 51.08
N VAL A 186 18.60 -21.35 50.37
CA VAL A 186 17.44 -20.50 50.72
C VAL A 186 16.81 -20.87 52.07
N GLU A 187 16.85 -22.15 52.47
CA GLU A 187 16.25 -22.59 53.73
C GLU A 187 17.14 -22.26 54.94
N LYS A 188 18.46 -22.40 54.78
CA LYS A 188 19.43 -22.13 55.86
C LYS A 188 19.82 -20.66 55.95
N GLY A 189 19.76 -19.94 54.83
CA GLY A 189 20.27 -18.58 54.71
C GLY A 189 21.80 -18.52 54.74
N LEU A 190 22.30 -17.30 54.97
CA LEU A 190 23.74 -17.01 55.05
C LEU A 190 24.19 -17.03 56.52
N ASP A 191 25.26 -17.76 56.82
CA ASP A 191 25.83 -17.81 58.18
C ASP A 191 26.97 -16.79 58.36
N ILE A 192 27.23 -16.41 59.61
CA ILE A 192 28.26 -15.42 59.93
C ILE A 192 29.66 -15.89 59.55
N LYS A 193 29.90 -17.21 59.57
CA LYS A 193 31.18 -17.81 59.22
C LYS A 193 31.49 -17.58 57.74
N THR A 194 30.54 -17.87 56.85
CA THR A 194 30.67 -17.60 55.41
C THR A 194 30.84 -16.11 55.15
N CYS A 195 30.10 -15.24 55.85
CA CYS A 195 30.27 -13.79 55.75
C CYS A 195 31.67 -13.33 56.14
N THR A 196 32.26 -13.95 57.18
CA THR A 196 33.64 -13.67 57.63
C THR A 196 34.65 -14.09 56.58
N GLU A 197 34.51 -15.29 56.01
CA GLU A 197 35.38 -15.79 54.93
C GLU A 197 35.27 -14.94 53.64
N ILE A 198 34.11 -14.33 53.38
CA ILE A 198 33.93 -13.36 52.29
C ILE A 198 34.63 -12.05 52.63
N ALA A 199 34.44 -11.51 53.82
CA ALA A 199 35.09 -10.28 54.25
C ALA A 199 36.62 -10.39 54.21
N GLU A 200 37.18 -11.53 54.61
CA GLU A 200 38.61 -11.82 54.48
C GLU A 200 39.06 -11.92 53.01
N PHE A 201 38.28 -12.58 52.16
CA PHE A 201 38.55 -12.65 50.71
C PHE A 201 38.51 -11.26 50.05
N LEU A 202 37.59 -10.42 50.49
CA LEU A 202 37.51 -9.02 50.11
C LEU A 202 38.64 -8.18 50.70
N GLU A 203 39.59 -8.77 51.42
CA GLU A 203 40.78 -8.18 52.05
C GLU A 203 40.55 -7.24 53.24
N PHE A 204 39.36 -7.28 53.88
CA PHE A 204 39.14 -6.56 55.15
C PHE A 204 40.03 -7.13 56.26
N LYS A 205 40.45 -6.28 57.21
CA LYS A 205 41.42 -6.64 58.26
C LYS A 205 40.95 -6.24 59.65
N GLY A 206 41.37 -7.02 60.65
CA GLY A 206 41.12 -6.74 62.06
C GLY A 206 39.63 -6.60 62.38
N ALA A 207 39.25 -5.53 63.08
CA ALA A 207 37.87 -5.28 63.46
C ALA A 207 36.91 -5.09 62.27
N LEU A 208 37.44 -4.69 61.10
CA LEU A 208 36.64 -4.44 59.90
C LEU A 208 36.11 -5.72 59.25
N VAL A 209 36.75 -6.88 59.49
CA VAL A 209 36.24 -8.18 59.02
C VAL A 209 34.86 -8.44 59.60
N ASN A 210 34.72 -8.25 60.92
CA ASN A 210 33.44 -8.46 61.60
C ASN A 210 32.38 -7.44 61.15
N GLN A 211 32.77 -6.18 60.93
CA GLN A 211 31.85 -5.17 60.40
C GLN A 211 31.37 -5.53 58.99
N ALA A 212 32.29 -5.87 58.07
CA ALA A 212 31.94 -6.28 56.72
C ALA A 212 31.07 -7.54 56.70
N ALA A 213 31.35 -8.52 57.55
CA ALA A 213 30.53 -9.73 57.69
C ALA A 213 29.10 -9.41 58.14
N GLN A 214 28.93 -8.46 59.07
CA GLN A 214 27.60 -8.00 59.49
C GLN A 214 26.87 -7.24 58.37
N GLU A 215 27.56 -6.39 57.62
CA GLU A 215 26.97 -5.68 56.48
C GLU A 215 26.50 -6.66 55.39
N ILE A 216 27.32 -7.67 55.06
CA ILE A 216 26.95 -8.73 54.10
C ILE A 216 25.67 -9.46 54.55
N MET A 217 25.55 -9.77 55.85
CA MET A 217 24.37 -10.44 56.40
C MET A 217 23.11 -9.59 56.28
N LYS A 218 23.18 -8.30 56.65
CA LYS A 218 22.05 -7.36 56.50
C LYS A 218 21.61 -7.21 55.04
N LEU A 219 22.55 -7.19 54.09
CA LEU A 219 22.24 -7.14 52.67
C LEU A 219 21.47 -8.38 52.20
N TYR A 220 21.83 -9.57 52.69
CA TYR A 220 21.10 -10.80 52.38
C TYR A 220 19.70 -10.83 53.02
N GLU A 221 19.56 -10.33 54.25
CA GLU A 221 18.25 -10.18 54.89
C GLU A 221 17.35 -9.21 54.12
N LEU A 222 17.91 -8.08 53.66
CA LEU A 222 17.21 -7.12 52.81
C LEU A 222 16.77 -7.77 51.50
N PHE A 223 17.68 -8.48 50.81
CA PHE A 223 17.41 -9.19 49.55
C PHE A 223 16.15 -10.07 49.65
N ASN A 224 16.03 -10.84 50.73
CA ASN A 224 14.86 -11.68 50.98
C ASN A 224 13.63 -10.86 51.37
N LYS A 225 13.77 -9.86 52.24
CA LYS A 225 12.65 -9.06 52.77
C LYS A 225 11.89 -8.31 51.67
N VAL A 226 12.62 -7.82 50.66
CA VAL A 226 12.08 -6.97 49.60
C VAL A 226 11.78 -7.71 48.30
N ASP A 227 11.90 -9.05 48.28
CA ASP A 227 11.79 -9.87 47.06
C ASP A 227 12.70 -9.33 45.93
N ALA A 228 13.95 -9.00 46.28
CA ALA A 228 14.93 -8.58 45.29
C ALA A 228 15.35 -9.77 44.41
N VAL A 229 15.58 -9.51 43.13
CA VAL A 229 16.27 -10.46 42.23
C VAL A 229 17.76 -10.14 42.11
N GLN A 230 18.16 -8.92 42.48
CA GLN A 230 19.55 -8.48 42.54
C GLN A 230 19.69 -7.32 43.55
N ILE A 231 20.71 -7.39 44.40
CA ILE A 231 21.26 -6.27 45.17
C ILE A 231 22.75 -6.20 44.84
N GLU A 232 23.16 -5.12 44.19
CA GLU A 232 24.54 -4.87 43.80
C GLU A 232 25.07 -3.64 44.55
N ILE A 233 26.18 -3.80 45.28
CA ILE A 233 26.88 -2.75 46.01
C ILE A 233 28.26 -2.56 45.36
N ASN A 234 28.46 -1.39 44.74
CA ASN A 234 29.69 -1.08 44.02
C ASN A 234 30.09 0.41 44.18
N PRO A 235 30.97 0.78 45.12
CA PRO A 235 31.72 -0.10 46.01
C PRO A 235 31.06 -0.33 47.39
N LEU A 236 31.35 -1.51 47.97
CA LEU A 236 31.39 -1.70 49.42
C LEU A 236 32.77 -1.26 49.90
N ALA A 237 32.82 -0.14 50.62
CA ALA A 237 34.05 0.60 50.85
C ALA A 237 34.53 0.53 52.31
N GLU A 238 35.85 0.56 52.48
CA GLU A 238 36.52 0.86 53.74
C GLU A 238 36.88 2.34 53.79
N THR A 239 36.59 2.98 54.92
CA THR A 239 36.85 4.42 55.14
C THR A 239 38.09 4.65 56.00
N ASP A 240 38.67 5.85 55.89
CA ASP A 240 39.84 6.25 56.70
C ASP A 240 39.56 6.35 58.21
N ASP A 241 38.29 6.50 58.59
CA ASP A 241 37.81 6.46 59.97
C ASP A 241 37.43 5.05 60.47
N GLY A 242 37.74 4.01 59.70
CA GLY A 242 37.62 2.61 60.14
C GLY A 242 36.18 2.09 60.15
N ARG A 243 35.39 2.44 59.13
CA ARG A 243 34.04 1.92 58.90
C ARG A 243 33.98 1.14 57.59
N VAL A 244 32.98 0.25 57.50
CA VAL A 244 32.58 -0.42 56.27
C VAL A 244 31.26 0.19 55.81
N ILE A 245 31.20 0.69 54.57
CA ILE A 245 30.06 1.46 54.10
C ILE A 245 29.66 1.12 52.66
N SER A 246 28.36 1.05 52.39
CA SER A 246 27.81 0.90 51.05
C SER A 246 27.69 2.28 50.38
N VAL A 247 28.54 2.54 49.37
CA VAL A 247 28.65 3.87 48.75
C VAL A 247 27.62 4.07 47.64
N ASP A 248 27.43 3.05 46.79
CA ASP A 248 26.44 3.03 45.72
C ASP A 248 25.75 1.66 45.70
N ALA A 249 24.48 1.67 45.32
CA ALA A 249 23.63 0.50 45.37
C ALA A 249 22.61 0.47 44.23
N LYS A 250 22.52 -0.69 43.58
CA LYS A 250 21.54 -0.98 42.54
C LYS A 250 20.72 -2.20 42.93
N LEU A 251 19.42 -1.99 43.11
CA LEU A 251 18.47 -3.02 43.51
C LEU A 251 17.47 -3.27 42.37
N ASN A 252 17.30 -4.54 42.01
CA ASN A 252 16.28 -4.99 41.07
C ASN A 252 15.30 -5.92 41.81
N PHE A 253 14.01 -5.81 41.51
CA PHE A 253 12.94 -6.51 42.23
C PHE A 253 12.20 -7.51 41.34
N ASP A 254 11.54 -8.50 41.96
CA ASP A 254 10.63 -9.40 41.24
C ASP A 254 9.27 -8.73 41.02
N ASP A 255 8.96 -8.41 39.76
CA ASP A 255 7.65 -7.89 39.34
C ASP A 255 6.47 -8.79 39.80
N ASN A 256 6.69 -10.11 39.92
CA ASN A 256 5.65 -11.03 40.40
C ASN A 256 5.35 -10.87 41.89
N ALA A 257 6.25 -10.27 42.67
CA ALA A 257 6.04 -10.00 44.09
C ALA A 257 5.26 -8.69 44.34
N LYS A 258 4.86 -7.95 43.30
CA LYS A 258 4.13 -6.67 43.42
C LYS A 258 2.90 -6.73 44.34
N PHE A 259 2.18 -7.84 44.36
CA PHE A 259 0.99 -7.99 45.20
C PHE A 259 1.30 -7.92 46.71
N ARG A 260 2.52 -8.29 47.13
CA ARG A 260 2.99 -8.28 48.52
C ARG A 260 4.02 -7.20 48.81
N GLN A 261 4.67 -6.61 47.80
CA GLN A 261 5.64 -5.52 47.93
C GLN A 261 5.06 -4.15 47.52
N LYS A 262 3.82 -3.84 47.91
CA LYS A 262 3.12 -2.63 47.44
C LYS A 262 3.87 -1.33 47.71
N GLU A 263 4.50 -1.21 48.87
CA GLU A 263 5.25 0.00 49.25
C GLU A 263 6.41 0.27 48.30
N ILE A 264 7.13 -0.78 47.90
CA ILE A 264 8.28 -0.70 46.98
C ILE A 264 7.82 -0.32 45.57
N PHE A 265 6.76 -0.97 45.06
CA PHE A 265 6.21 -0.65 43.74
C PHE A 265 5.52 0.73 43.70
N ASN A 266 5.14 1.30 44.84
CA ASN A 266 4.67 2.68 44.92
C ASN A 266 5.82 3.70 44.89
N MET A 267 7.07 3.27 45.10
CA MET A 267 8.26 4.12 44.92
C MET A 267 8.69 4.21 43.46
N GLU A 268 8.10 3.40 42.56
CA GLU A 268 8.31 3.51 41.12
C GLU A 268 7.94 4.93 40.69
N GLU A 269 8.95 5.78 40.48
CA GLU A 269 8.75 7.00 39.73
C GLU A 269 8.45 6.52 38.30
N SER A 270 7.19 6.68 37.86
CA SER A 270 6.86 6.44 36.47
C SER A 270 7.64 7.46 35.66
N ASP A 271 8.75 7.02 35.11
CA ASP A 271 9.50 7.77 34.13
C ASP A 271 8.77 7.65 32.78
N ASP A 272 7.47 7.97 32.79
CA ASP A 272 6.60 8.15 31.64
C ASP A 272 7.19 9.18 30.67
N ALA A 273 8.05 10.07 31.16
CA ALA A 273 8.81 11.02 30.35
C ALA A 273 9.92 10.36 29.49
N THR A 274 10.31 9.12 29.79
CA THR A 274 11.44 8.41 29.16
C THR A 274 11.00 7.21 28.33
N MET A 275 9.79 6.71 28.59
CA MET A 275 9.17 5.62 27.86
C MET A 275 8.51 6.12 26.58
N ASP A 276 8.51 5.28 25.53
CA ASP A 276 7.74 5.57 24.33
C ASP A 276 6.26 5.76 24.73
N PRO A 277 5.60 6.87 24.31
CA PRO A 277 4.18 7.09 24.58
C PRO A 277 3.29 5.89 24.22
N LYS A 278 3.70 5.11 23.20
CA LYS A 278 3.03 3.87 22.78
C LYS A 278 3.14 2.75 23.83
N GLU A 279 4.29 2.61 24.49
CA GLU A 279 4.48 1.64 25.57
C GLU A 279 3.67 2.00 26.82
N ILE A 280 3.56 3.30 27.13
CA ILE A 280 2.75 3.80 28.23
C ILE A 280 1.27 3.52 27.97
N GLU A 281 0.79 3.83 26.76
CA GLU A 281 -0.59 3.56 26.37
C GLU A 281 -0.89 2.06 26.38
N ALA A 282 0.03 1.22 25.87
CA ALA A 282 -0.09 -0.24 25.90
C ALA A 282 -0.27 -0.78 27.32
N ARG A 283 0.52 -0.28 28.29
CA ARG A 283 0.46 -0.72 29.69
C ARG A 283 -0.91 -0.50 30.33
N LYS A 284 -1.65 0.55 29.96
CA LYS A 284 -3.01 0.82 30.49
C LYS A 284 -4.01 -0.28 30.16
N TYR A 285 -3.74 -1.10 29.15
CA TYR A 285 -4.60 -2.19 28.68
C TYR A 285 -3.96 -3.57 28.89
N ASP A 286 -2.96 -3.67 29.76
CA ASP A 286 -2.19 -4.89 30.05
C ASP A 286 -1.53 -5.49 28.79
N LEU A 287 -1.09 -4.64 27.85
CA LEU A 287 -0.38 -5.04 26.64
C LEU A 287 1.14 -4.94 26.84
N ASN A 288 1.87 -6.01 26.51
CA ASN A 288 3.32 -5.99 26.53
C ASN A 288 3.83 -5.52 25.17
N TYR A 289 4.03 -4.21 25.04
CA TYR A 289 4.52 -3.56 23.82
C TYR A 289 5.95 -3.05 24.00
N ILE A 290 6.79 -3.18 22.97
CA ILE A 290 8.11 -2.56 22.88
C ILE A 290 8.29 -2.05 21.45
N THR A 291 8.68 -0.78 21.29
CA THR A 291 8.97 -0.20 19.97
C THR A 291 10.36 -0.63 19.48
N LEU A 292 10.49 -0.95 18.19
CA LEU A 292 11.79 -1.21 17.54
C LEU A 292 12.16 -0.04 16.63
N GLU A 293 13.43 0.39 16.65
CA GLU A 293 13.83 1.67 16.04
C GLU A 293 13.65 1.71 14.51
N ASN A 294 13.81 0.58 13.81
CA ASN A 294 13.89 0.50 12.34
C ASN A 294 13.02 -0.64 11.78
N GLY A 295 11.69 -0.60 12.00
CA GLY A 295 10.79 -1.57 11.40
C GLY A 295 9.55 -0.98 10.75
N ASP A 296 9.01 -1.74 9.79
CA ASP A 296 7.88 -1.39 8.93
C ASP A 296 6.73 -2.41 9.01
N VAL A 297 6.95 -3.58 9.62
CA VAL A 297 5.93 -4.60 9.86
C VAL A 297 5.44 -4.55 11.31
N GLY A 298 4.24 -4.02 11.53
CA GLY A 298 3.59 -4.01 12.83
C GLY A 298 3.09 -5.40 13.21
N CYS A 299 3.46 -5.91 14.37
CA CYS A 299 3.12 -7.27 14.81
C CYS A 299 2.11 -7.24 15.95
N LEU A 300 1.11 -8.13 15.92
CA LEU A 300 0.19 -8.41 17.03
C LEU A 300 0.13 -9.92 17.23
N VAL A 301 0.62 -10.40 18.37
CA VAL A 301 0.77 -11.84 18.62
C VAL A 301 0.30 -12.18 20.02
N ASN A 302 -0.22 -13.39 20.21
CA ASN A 302 -0.50 -13.92 21.55
C ASN A 302 0.60 -14.87 22.03
N GLY A 303 1.19 -14.55 23.18
CA GLY A 303 2.29 -15.28 23.80
C GLY A 303 3.67 -14.73 23.41
N ALA A 304 4.45 -14.32 24.42
CA ALA A 304 5.78 -13.73 24.23
C ALA A 304 6.74 -14.55 23.36
N GLY A 305 6.77 -15.87 23.51
CA GLY A 305 7.63 -16.74 22.69
C GLY A 305 7.25 -16.72 21.21
N LEU A 306 5.95 -16.75 20.92
CA LEU A 306 5.44 -16.66 19.55
C LEU A 306 5.65 -15.25 18.98
N ALA A 307 5.53 -14.20 19.80
CA ALA A 307 5.81 -12.83 19.41
C ALA A 307 7.27 -12.66 18.97
N MET A 308 8.23 -13.20 19.75
CA MET A 308 9.65 -13.23 19.37
C MET A 308 9.89 -14.01 18.07
N ALA A 309 9.36 -15.23 17.97
CA ALA A 309 9.51 -16.05 16.76
C ALA A 309 8.89 -15.39 15.52
N THR A 310 7.82 -14.61 15.69
CA THR A 310 7.17 -13.85 14.61
C THR A 310 8.07 -12.69 14.15
N MET A 311 8.72 -11.98 15.06
CA MET A 311 9.71 -10.96 14.69
C MET A 311 10.90 -11.58 13.95
N ASP A 312 11.41 -12.71 14.46
CA ASP A 312 12.55 -13.41 13.87
C ASP A 312 12.25 -13.90 12.46
N ILE A 313 11.08 -14.50 12.23
CA ILE A 313 10.70 -15.04 10.90
C ILE A 313 10.39 -13.94 9.89
N ILE A 314 9.87 -12.78 10.33
CA ILE A 314 9.79 -11.57 9.49
C ILE A 314 11.19 -11.15 9.05
N LYS A 315 12.15 -11.12 10.00
CA LYS A 315 13.52 -10.74 9.73
C LYS A 315 14.24 -11.73 8.80
N LEU A 316 14.04 -13.03 9.01
CA LEU A 316 14.57 -14.10 8.17
C LEU A 316 14.07 -14.00 6.71
N ASN A 317 12.83 -13.55 6.51
CA ASN A 317 12.25 -13.30 5.18
C ASN A 317 12.58 -11.89 4.62
N GLY A 318 13.47 -11.14 5.27
CA GLY A 318 13.97 -9.85 4.82
C GLY A 318 13.08 -8.64 5.13
N GLY A 319 12.02 -8.80 5.92
CA GLY A 319 11.22 -7.69 6.46
C GLY A 319 11.84 -7.11 7.75
N ASN A 320 11.28 -6.01 8.28
CA ASN A 320 11.74 -5.44 9.54
C ASN A 320 10.58 -5.32 10.54
N PRO A 321 10.57 -6.08 11.64
CA PRO A 321 9.52 -5.94 12.66
C PRO A 321 9.59 -4.55 13.30
N ALA A 322 8.46 -3.85 13.35
CA ALA A 322 8.35 -2.51 13.92
C ALA A 322 8.20 -2.51 15.44
N ASN A 323 7.72 -3.61 16.01
CA ASN A 323 7.45 -3.72 17.43
C ASN A 323 7.46 -5.19 17.89
N PHE A 324 7.66 -5.35 19.19
CA PHE A 324 7.19 -6.51 19.94
C PHE A 324 5.81 -6.18 20.52
N LEU A 325 4.83 -7.08 20.39
CA LEU A 325 3.54 -6.94 21.07
C LEU A 325 2.97 -8.31 21.41
N ASP A 326 2.86 -8.56 22.72
CA ASP A 326 2.16 -9.72 23.28
C ASP A 326 0.84 -9.28 23.93
N VAL A 327 -0.28 -9.75 23.37
CA VAL A 327 -1.64 -9.53 23.90
C VAL A 327 -2.04 -10.54 25.00
N GLY A 328 -1.18 -11.52 25.30
CA GLY A 328 -1.41 -12.59 26.27
C GLY A 328 -2.33 -13.70 25.76
N GLY A 329 -2.51 -14.76 26.56
CA GLY A 329 -3.29 -15.94 26.18
C GLY A 329 -4.81 -15.75 26.15
N ASN A 330 -5.34 -14.77 26.88
CA ASN A 330 -6.78 -14.47 26.97
C ASN A 330 -7.10 -13.14 26.29
N VAL A 331 -7.18 -13.16 24.96
CA VAL A 331 -7.34 -11.96 24.14
C VAL A 331 -8.78 -11.45 24.20
N LYS A 332 -8.97 -10.17 24.58
CA LYS A 332 -10.27 -9.46 24.55
C LYS A 332 -10.39 -8.54 23.32
N GLU A 333 -11.61 -8.28 22.84
CA GLU A 333 -11.85 -7.39 21.68
C GLU A 333 -11.29 -5.97 21.89
N GLU A 334 -11.48 -5.40 23.09
CA GLU A 334 -10.97 -4.06 23.44
C GLU A 334 -9.44 -3.99 23.38
N GLN A 335 -8.75 -5.04 23.84
CA GLN A 335 -7.29 -5.12 23.77
C GLN A 335 -6.79 -5.18 22.32
N VAL A 336 -7.48 -5.92 21.44
CA VAL A 336 -7.17 -5.96 20.00
C VAL A 336 -7.39 -4.61 19.33
N GLN A 337 -8.50 -3.93 19.66
CA GLN A 337 -8.76 -2.59 19.14
C GLN A 337 -7.68 -1.59 19.56
N LYS A 338 -7.27 -1.63 20.83
CA LYS A 338 -6.21 -0.75 21.36
C LYS A 338 -4.83 -1.10 20.79
N ALA A 339 -4.52 -2.37 20.64
CA ALA A 339 -3.34 -2.83 19.92
C ALA A 339 -3.28 -2.25 18.51
N PHE A 340 -4.36 -2.32 17.74
CA PHE A 340 -4.41 -1.72 16.41
C PHE A 340 -4.22 -0.20 16.44
N GLN A 341 -4.84 0.52 17.38
CA GLN A 341 -4.63 1.97 17.53
C GLN A 341 -3.17 2.32 17.82
N ILE A 342 -2.51 1.55 18.68
CA ILE A 342 -1.10 1.76 19.01
C ILE A 342 -0.21 1.49 17.78
N LEU A 343 -0.46 0.39 17.07
CA LEU A 343 0.30 0.02 15.88
C LEU A 343 0.13 1.03 14.73
N THR A 344 -1.09 1.51 14.48
CA THR A 344 -1.36 2.47 13.40
C THR A 344 -0.93 3.89 13.75
N SER A 345 -0.67 4.19 15.03
CA SER A 345 -0.10 5.48 15.43
C SER A 345 1.35 5.67 15.01
N ASP A 346 2.06 4.57 14.70
CA ASP A 346 3.43 4.64 14.20
C ASP A 346 3.46 4.81 12.66
N PRO A 347 3.88 5.97 12.13
CA PRO A 347 3.90 6.21 10.69
C PRO A 347 4.91 5.35 9.92
N LYS A 348 5.83 4.67 10.62
CA LYS A 348 6.78 3.73 10.02
C LYS A 348 6.10 2.43 9.60
N VAL A 349 5.02 2.04 10.28
CA VAL A 349 4.30 0.80 10.00
C VAL A 349 3.58 0.91 8.65
N LYS A 350 3.90 -0.02 7.73
CA LYS A 350 3.32 -0.11 6.38
C LYS A 350 2.39 -1.30 6.20
N VAL A 351 2.56 -2.32 7.03
CA VAL A 351 1.79 -3.56 6.98
C VAL A 351 1.63 -4.10 8.39
N LEU A 352 0.50 -4.74 8.66
CA LEU A 352 0.22 -5.37 9.93
C LEU A 352 0.22 -6.89 9.76
N LEU A 353 0.88 -7.60 10.67
CA LEU A 353 0.84 -9.05 10.79
C LEU A 353 0.24 -9.45 12.13
N VAL A 354 -0.93 -10.06 12.06
CA VAL A 354 -1.63 -10.67 13.21
C VAL A 354 -1.37 -12.16 13.18
N ASN A 355 -0.67 -12.67 14.18
CA ASN A 355 -0.43 -14.11 14.33
C ASN A 355 -1.04 -14.57 15.64
N ILE A 356 -2.17 -15.26 15.56
CA ILE A 356 -2.87 -15.75 16.75
C ILE A 356 -3.00 -17.27 16.72
N PHE A 357 -2.46 -17.92 17.74
CA PHE A 357 -2.72 -19.32 18.04
C PHE A 357 -3.88 -19.38 19.05
N GLY A 358 -5.08 -19.68 18.57
CA GLY A 358 -6.35 -19.53 19.30
C GLY A 358 -6.42 -20.31 20.62
N GLY A 359 -5.70 -21.44 20.74
CA GLY A 359 -5.69 -22.24 21.98
C GLY A 359 -7.11 -22.60 22.40
N ILE A 360 -7.58 -22.04 23.52
CA ILE A 360 -8.94 -22.22 24.05
C ILE A 360 -10.01 -21.31 23.40
N VAL A 361 -9.61 -20.25 22.69
CA VAL A 361 -10.51 -19.30 22.05
C VAL A 361 -10.81 -19.71 20.61
N ASN A 362 -12.08 -19.66 20.21
CA ASN A 362 -12.52 -19.99 18.85
C ASN A 362 -12.03 -18.95 17.82
N CYS A 363 -11.37 -19.39 16.75
CA CYS A 363 -10.80 -18.52 15.72
C CYS A 363 -11.86 -17.66 15.01
N ALA A 364 -13.09 -18.15 14.85
CA ALA A 364 -14.18 -17.40 14.21
C ALA A 364 -14.57 -16.17 15.05
N THR A 365 -14.52 -16.26 16.37
CA THR A 365 -14.74 -15.11 17.27
C THR A 365 -13.62 -14.09 17.14
N ILE A 366 -12.38 -14.54 17.03
CA ILE A 366 -11.22 -13.68 16.83
C ILE A 366 -11.31 -12.96 15.47
N ALA A 367 -11.64 -13.69 14.39
CA ALA A 367 -11.83 -13.12 13.06
C ALA A 367 -12.93 -12.05 13.04
N ARG A 368 -14.08 -12.28 13.70
CA ARG A 368 -15.13 -11.25 13.85
C ARG A 368 -14.62 -10.02 14.61
N GLY A 369 -13.85 -10.22 15.68
CA GLY A 369 -13.23 -9.14 16.43
C GLY A 369 -12.26 -8.30 15.58
N ILE A 370 -11.41 -8.95 14.78
CA ILE A 370 -10.51 -8.29 13.84
C ILE A 370 -11.30 -7.48 12.81
N VAL A 371 -12.31 -8.07 12.15
CA VAL A 371 -13.14 -7.37 11.16
C VAL A 371 -13.88 -6.17 11.79
N SER A 372 -14.42 -6.33 13.00
CA SER A 372 -15.07 -5.27 13.78
C SER A 372 -14.10 -4.12 14.06
N ALA A 373 -12.91 -4.42 14.57
CA ALA A 373 -11.88 -3.43 14.88
C ALA A 373 -11.40 -2.70 13.62
N THR A 374 -11.14 -3.42 12.54
CA THR A 374 -10.70 -2.84 11.26
C THR A 374 -11.73 -1.87 10.68
N LYS A 375 -13.03 -2.22 10.73
CA LYS A 375 -14.12 -1.33 10.28
C LYS A 375 -14.27 -0.09 11.17
N LYS A 376 -14.24 -0.27 12.50
CA LYS A 376 -14.39 0.85 13.47
C LYS A 376 -13.24 1.85 13.37
N LEU A 377 -12.01 1.36 13.13
CA LEU A 377 -10.81 2.20 13.05
C LEU A 377 -10.58 2.79 11.67
N GLY A 378 -11.31 2.34 10.64
CA GLY A 378 -11.04 2.76 9.25
C GLY A 378 -9.61 2.40 8.82
N LEU A 379 -9.18 1.19 9.17
CA LEU A 379 -7.80 0.74 8.97
C LEU A 379 -7.50 0.59 7.47
N ASN A 380 -6.55 1.39 6.97
CA ASN A 380 -6.17 1.43 5.55
C ASN A 380 -4.87 0.67 5.25
N LEU A 381 -4.20 0.13 6.27
CA LEU A 381 -2.99 -0.66 6.10
C LEU A 381 -3.34 -2.11 5.70
N PRO A 382 -2.57 -2.76 4.80
CA PRO A 382 -2.71 -4.18 4.53
C PRO A 382 -2.55 -5.00 5.82
N LEU A 383 -3.49 -5.93 6.04
CA LEU A 383 -3.52 -6.77 7.23
C LEU A 383 -3.34 -8.24 6.83
N ILE A 384 -2.20 -8.82 7.23
CA ILE A 384 -1.94 -10.25 7.10
C ILE A 384 -2.38 -10.93 8.40
N VAL A 385 -3.30 -11.90 8.31
CA VAL A 385 -3.82 -12.61 9.47
C VAL A 385 -3.52 -14.09 9.34
N ARG A 386 -2.81 -14.63 10.33
CA ARG A 386 -2.60 -16.06 10.50
C ARG A 386 -3.30 -16.49 11.79
N LEU A 387 -4.36 -17.28 11.64
CA LEU A 387 -5.08 -17.90 12.75
C LEU A 387 -4.82 -19.42 12.75
N GLN A 388 -4.60 -20.00 13.91
CA GLN A 388 -4.58 -21.46 14.08
C GLN A 388 -5.35 -21.89 15.32
N GLY A 389 -6.15 -22.94 15.20
CA GLY A 389 -6.98 -23.47 16.29
C GLY A 389 -8.38 -23.88 15.82
N ASN A 390 -9.32 -23.93 16.76
CA ASN A 390 -10.71 -24.34 16.47
C ASN A 390 -11.41 -23.39 15.50
N ASN A 391 -12.16 -23.95 14.55
CA ASN A 391 -12.92 -23.25 13.50
C ASN A 391 -12.07 -22.31 12.60
N VAL A 392 -10.82 -22.68 12.32
CA VAL A 392 -9.95 -21.87 11.42
C VAL A 392 -10.54 -21.67 10.02
N HIS A 393 -11.21 -22.67 9.45
CA HIS A 393 -11.84 -22.55 8.13
C HIS A 393 -13.00 -21.56 8.11
N GLU A 394 -13.83 -21.55 9.16
CA GLU A 394 -14.90 -20.56 9.33
C GLU A 394 -14.31 -19.15 9.48
N ALA A 395 -13.24 -19.03 10.26
CA ALA A 395 -12.53 -17.78 10.47
C ALA A 395 -11.96 -17.21 9.16
N ALA A 396 -11.28 -18.04 8.35
CA ALA A 396 -10.76 -17.64 7.05
C ALA A 396 -11.88 -17.15 6.10
N LYS A 397 -13.04 -17.82 6.12
CA LYS A 397 -14.22 -17.37 5.35
C LYS A 397 -14.74 -16.02 5.84
N ILE A 398 -14.83 -15.79 7.14
CA ILE A 398 -15.24 -14.50 7.73
C ILE A 398 -14.30 -13.37 7.30
N LEU A 399 -12.98 -13.62 7.26
CA LEU A 399 -12.01 -12.64 6.81
C LEU A 399 -12.15 -12.35 5.31
N LYS A 400 -12.28 -13.38 4.47
CA LYS A 400 -12.44 -13.25 3.02
C LYS A 400 -13.74 -12.53 2.62
N ASP A 401 -14.84 -12.85 3.27
CA ASP A 401 -16.16 -12.27 2.98
C ASP A 401 -16.31 -10.82 3.52
N SER A 402 -15.31 -10.31 4.26
CA SER A 402 -15.40 -9.01 4.93
C SER A 402 -15.34 -7.80 3.98
N GLY A 403 -14.79 -7.98 2.77
CA GLY A 403 -14.54 -6.90 1.80
C GLY A 403 -13.43 -5.91 2.21
N LEU A 404 -12.66 -6.24 3.25
CA LEU A 404 -11.53 -5.44 3.76
C LEU A 404 -10.21 -5.95 3.18
N LEU A 405 -9.15 -5.15 3.26
CA LEU A 405 -7.78 -5.50 2.86
C LEU A 405 -7.13 -6.47 3.85
N ILE A 406 -7.72 -7.66 4.01
CA ILE A 406 -7.28 -8.70 4.93
C ILE A 406 -6.91 -9.96 4.16
N GLU A 407 -5.63 -10.32 4.22
CA GLU A 407 -5.11 -11.54 3.64
C GLU A 407 -4.93 -12.60 4.72
N SER A 408 -5.43 -13.80 4.46
CA SER A 408 -5.23 -14.94 5.36
C SER A 408 -3.96 -15.71 4.97
N ALA A 409 -3.22 -16.21 5.96
CA ALA A 409 -2.08 -17.10 5.78
C ALA A 409 -2.28 -18.40 6.57
N ASN A 410 -1.82 -19.53 6.03
CA ASN A 410 -2.01 -20.84 6.65
C ASN A 410 -0.93 -21.11 7.71
N ASP A 411 0.31 -20.81 7.37
CA ASP A 411 1.45 -20.96 8.26
C ASP A 411 2.21 -19.64 8.47
N LEU A 412 3.21 -19.71 9.36
CA LEU A 412 3.92 -18.51 9.80
C LEU A 412 4.94 -18.02 8.75
N ASP A 413 5.50 -18.91 7.92
CA ASP A 413 6.45 -18.54 6.87
C ASP A 413 5.73 -17.87 5.70
N GLU A 414 4.56 -18.41 5.31
CA GLU A 414 3.65 -17.79 4.36
C GLU A 414 3.24 -16.38 4.84
N ALA A 415 2.85 -16.24 6.12
CA ALA A 415 2.47 -14.96 6.69
C ALA A 415 3.60 -13.93 6.62
N ALA A 416 4.84 -14.33 6.96
CA ALA A 416 6.01 -13.47 6.90
C ALA A 416 6.36 -13.03 5.48
N LYS A 417 6.32 -13.95 4.51
CA LYS A 417 6.52 -13.64 3.08
C LYS A 417 5.49 -12.65 2.56
N LYS A 418 4.21 -12.87 2.87
CA LYS A 418 3.12 -11.95 2.50
C LYS A 418 3.33 -10.57 3.12
N ALA A 419 3.66 -10.50 4.41
CA ALA A 419 3.92 -9.22 5.08
C ALA A 419 5.08 -8.46 4.43
N LYS A 420 6.20 -9.14 4.13
CA LYS A 420 7.35 -8.52 3.43
C LYS A 420 6.97 -8.02 2.03
N CYS A 421 6.26 -8.82 1.24
CA CYS A 421 5.83 -8.41 -0.10
C CYS A 421 4.89 -7.19 -0.06
N CYS A 422 3.90 -7.19 0.84
CA CYS A 422 3.00 -6.06 1.02
C CYS A 422 3.73 -4.81 1.52
N GLY A 423 4.71 -4.95 2.42
CA GLY A 423 5.55 -3.85 2.88
C GLY A 423 6.35 -3.21 1.74
N CYS A 424 7.04 -4.02 0.93
CA CYS A 424 7.79 -3.53 -0.24
C CYS A 424 6.88 -2.84 -1.26
N LEU A 425 5.70 -3.41 -1.55
CA LEU A 425 4.75 -2.82 -2.48
C LEU A 425 4.19 -1.48 -1.96
N SER A 426 3.87 -1.40 -0.68
CA SER A 426 3.40 -0.14 -0.06
C SER A 426 4.45 0.96 -0.13
N GLU A 427 5.72 0.63 0.04
CA GLU A 427 6.82 1.59 -0.05
C GLU A 427 7.03 2.06 -1.51
N LEU A 428 7.02 1.13 -2.47
CA LEU A 428 7.09 1.45 -3.90
C LEU A 428 5.93 2.36 -4.32
N LEU A 429 4.69 2.04 -3.92
CA LEU A 429 3.51 2.85 -4.22
C LEU A 429 3.60 4.25 -3.60
N ARG A 430 4.09 4.37 -2.36
CA ARG A 430 4.31 5.67 -1.71
C ARG A 430 5.34 6.51 -2.45
N GLN A 431 6.46 5.91 -2.87
CA GLN A 431 7.50 6.59 -3.64
C GLN A 431 6.97 7.04 -5.02
N LEU A 432 6.20 6.18 -5.69
CA LEU A 432 5.54 6.51 -6.95
C LEU A 432 4.50 7.62 -6.77
N GLN A 433 3.69 7.58 -5.71
CA GLN A 433 2.68 8.59 -5.44
C GLN A 433 3.30 9.97 -5.16
N ILE A 434 4.39 10.03 -4.39
CA ILE A 434 5.14 11.26 -4.14
C ILE A 434 5.68 11.82 -5.46
N LYS A 435 6.32 10.98 -6.29
CA LYS A 435 6.86 11.40 -7.59
C LYS A 435 5.77 11.84 -8.58
N ILE A 436 4.60 11.17 -8.59
CA ILE A 436 3.43 11.53 -9.42
C ILE A 436 2.82 12.88 -8.97
N LEU A 437 2.80 13.18 -7.67
CA LEU A 437 2.31 14.46 -7.15
C LEU A 437 3.28 15.62 -7.45
N GLU A 438 4.57 15.32 -7.62
CA GLU A 438 5.62 16.27 -7.98
C GLU A 438 5.68 16.54 -9.51
N SER A 439 5.35 15.56 -10.36
CA SER A 439 5.41 15.65 -11.83
C SER A 439 4.16 16.30 -12.45
N ARG A 440 3.95 17.60 -12.22
CA ARG A 440 2.78 18.34 -12.73
C ARG A 440 2.65 18.42 -14.27
N ASN A 441 3.67 18.03 -15.04
CA ASN A 441 3.69 18.18 -16.51
C ASN A 441 4.03 16.92 -17.33
N GLU A 442 4.02 15.71 -16.73
CA GLU A 442 4.48 14.50 -17.45
C GLU A 442 3.39 13.41 -17.55
N LYS A 443 2.30 13.72 -18.28
CA LYS A 443 1.15 12.79 -18.51
C LYS A 443 1.61 11.39 -18.94
N GLN A 444 2.65 11.29 -19.76
CA GLN A 444 3.15 10.04 -20.32
C GLN A 444 3.89 9.15 -19.30
N ILE A 445 4.55 9.75 -18.31
CA ILE A 445 5.17 9.01 -17.21
C ILE A 445 4.09 8.39 -16.33
N ILE A 446 3.08 9.19 -15.97
CA ILE A 446 1.93 8.74 -15.19
C ILE A 446 1.20 7.61 -15.94
N HIS A 447 0.99 7.78 -17.25
CA HIS A 447 0.42 6.75 -18.12
C HIS A 447 1.24 5.45 -18.09
N THR A 448 2.56 5.54 -18.24
CA THR A 448 3.45 4.36 -18.25
C THR A 448 3.48 3.64 -16.90
N ILE A 449 3.54 4.39 -15.80
CA ILE A 449 3.48 3.81 -14.44
C ILE A 449 2.15 3.09 -14.24
N LEU A 450 1.04 3.75 -14.59
CA LEU A 450 -0.30 3.19 -14.45
C LEU A 450 -0.46 1.91 -15.27
N LEU A 451 -0.02 1.92 -16.53
CA LEU A 451 0.00 0.76 -17.41
C LEU A 451 0.77 -0.41 -16.79
N CYS A 452 2.00 -0.19 -16.33
CA CYS A 452 2.83 -1.26 -15.75
C CYS A 452 2.21 -1.83 -14.45
N LEU A 453 1.63 -0.97 -13.61
CA LEU A 453 0.95 -1.42 -12.39
C LEU A 453 -0.30 -2.25 -12.71
N MET A 454 -1.09 -1.83 -13.70
CA MET A 454 -2.27 -2.55 -14.14
C MET A 454 -1.93 -3.91 -14.77
N GLN A 455 -0.83 -3.97 -15.55
CA GLN A 455 -0.29 -5.21 -16.11
C GLN A 455 0.12 -6.17 -14.97
N ILE A 456 0.94 -5.71 -14.02
CA ILE A 456 1.39 -6.53 -12.87
C ILE A 456 0.20 -7.10 -12.09
N VAL A 457 -0.81 -6.29 -11.80
CA VAL A 457 -2.02 -6.74 -11.07
C VAL A 457 -2.78 -7.79 -11.87
N THR A 458 -2.91 -7.59 -13.19
CA THR A 458 -3.58 -8.54 -14.07
C THR A 458 -2.82 -9.87 -14.10
N ASP A 459 -1.50 -9.83 -14.31
CA ASP A 459 -0.68 -11.04 -14.41
C ASP A 459 -0.61 -11.82 -13.09
N ILE A 460 -0.52 -11.12 -11.95
CA ILE A 460 -0.58 -11.76 -10.62
C ILE A 460 -1.91 -12.48 -10.43
N LYS A 461 -3.04 -11.84 -10.79
CA LYS A 461 -4.36 -12.46 -10.71
C LYS A 461 -4.43 -13.75 -11.55
N PHE A 462 -3.84 -13.78 -12.74
CA PHE A 462 -3.83 -14.99 -13.57
C PHE A 462 -2.80 -16.02 -13.11
N MET A 463 -1.68 -15.61 -12.51
CA MET A 463 -0.75 -16.49 -11.80
C MET A 463 -1.38 -17.20 -10.61
N GLU A 464 -2.26 -16.52 -9.86
CA GLU A 464 -3.04 -17.13 -8.80
C GLU A 464 -4.00 -18.20 -9.37
N LYS A 465 -4.68 -17.90 -10.48
CA LYS A 465 -5.53 -18.89 -11.18
C LYS A 465 -4.71 -20.10 -11.67
N VAL A 466 -3.50 -19.89 -12.20
CA VAL A 466 -2.58 -20.98 -12.57
C VAL A 466 -2.33 -21.87 -11.35
N THR A 467 -1.94 -21.26 -10.23
CA THR A 467 -1.62 -21.97 -8.99
C THR A 467 -2.84 -22.74 -8.44
N GLU A 468 -4.04 -22.15 -8.54
CA GLU A 468 -5.29 -22.80 -8.14
C GLU A 468 -5.60 -24.03 -9.01
N ILE A 469 -5.48 -23.92 -10.34
CA ILE A 469 -5.70 -25.06 -11.25
C ILE A 469 -4.69 -26.18 -10.99
N GLU A 470 -3.41 -25.83 -10.81
CA GLU A 470 -2.35 -26.78 -10.49
C GLU A 470 -2.63 -27.52 -9.17
N GLY A 471 -3.07 -26.80 -8.13
CA GLY A 471 -3.43 -27.37 -6.83
C GLY A 471 -4.68 -28.25 -6.87
N GLN A 472 -5.71 -27.88 -7.64
CA GLN A 472 -6.96 -28.64 -7.73
C GLN A 472 -6.81 -29.92 -8.57
N LYS A 473 -6.03 -29.87 -9.65
CA LYS A 473 -5.93 -30.96 -10.64
C LYS A 473 -4.63 -31.75 -10.57
N ASN A 474 -3.69 -31.35 -9.70
CA ASN A 474 -2.37 -31.97 -9.57
C ASN A 474 -1.60 -31.99 -10.92
N LEU A 475 -1.77 -30.91 -11.69
CA LEU A 475 -1.12 -30.67 -12.99
C LEU A 475 -0.08 -29.56 -12.83
N VAL A 476 0.82 -29.41 -13.80
CA VAL A 476 1.83 -28.34 -13.82
C VAL A 476 1.73 -27.58 -15.15
N LEU A 477 1.44 -26.28 -15.09
CA LEU A 477 1.26 -25.40 -16.24
C LEU A 477 2.50 -24.50 -16.42
N ASN A 478 3.66 -25.11 -16.65
CA ASN A 478 4.95 -24.41 -16.69
C ASN A 478 4.99 -23.24 -17.68
N GLU A 479 4.39 -23.40 -18.86
CA GLU A 479 4.43 -22.37 -19.91
C GLU A 479 3.55 -21.16 -19.56
N SER A 480 2.31 -21.37 -19.07
CA SER A 480 1.47 -20.27 -18.55
C SER A 480 2.14 -19.55 -17.40
N ARG A 481 2.76 -20.31 -16.48
CA ARG A 481 3.47 -19.75 -15.33
C ARG A 481 4.62 -18.88 -15.78
N GLN A 482 5.42 -19.36 -16.73
CA GLN A 482 6.56 -18.62 -17.25
C GLN A 482 6.11 -17.36 -17.99
N PHE A 483 5.07 -17.45 -18.83
CA PHE A 483 4.50 -16.32 -19.55
C PHE A 483 4.11 -15.16 -18.63
N PHE A 484 3.28 -15.40 -17.61
CA PHE A 484 2.87 -14.32 -16.71
C PHE A 484 4.03 -13.82 -15.83
N LEU A 485 4.98 -14.69 -15.45
CA LEU A 485 6.18 -14.24 -14.74
C LEU A 485 7.05 -13.31 -15.61
N ASP A 486 7.21 -13.61 -16.88
CA ASP A 486 7.99 -12.81 -17.81
C ASP A 486 7.34 -11.42 -18.02
N GLU A 487 6.02 -11.35 -18.16
CA GLU A 487 5.30 -10.06 -18.27
C GLU A 487 5.35 -9.23 -16.97
N ILE A 488 5.29 -9.87 -15.79
CA ILE A 488 5.53 -9.19 -14.50
C ILE A 488 6.95 -8.63 -14.44
N LEU A 489 7.96 -9.44 -14.81
CA LEU A 489 9.36 -9.02 -14.78
C LEU A 489 9.62 -7.86 -15.73
N LYS A 490 9.07 -7.91 -16.94
CA LYS A 490 9.15 -6.85 -17.94
C LYS A 490 8.50 -5.56 -17.44
N SER A 491 7.34 -5.64 -16.80
CA SER A 491 6.65 -4.48 -16.20
C SER A 491 7.44 -3.88 -15.04
N LEU A 492 8.05 -4.71 -14.18
CA LEU A 492 8.92 -4.25 -13.09
C LEU A 492 10.21 -3.61 -13.62
N GLN A 493 10.81 -4.15 -14.67
CA GLN A 493 11.97 -3.55 -15.34
C GLN A 493 11.63 -2.19 -15.92
N LYS A 494 10.48 -2.05 -16.60
CA LYS A 494 10.01 -0.78 -17.15
C LYS A 494 9.75 0.26 -16.06
N LEU A 495 9.13 -0.13 -14.93
CA LEU A 495 8.97 0.76 -13.77
C LEU A 495 10.32 1.21 -13.20
N LYS A 496 11.31 0.32 -13.14
CA LYS A 496 12.67 0.66 -12.70
C LYS A 496 13.36 1.64 -13.64
N GLU A 497 13.21 1.47 -14.95
CA GLU A 497 13.73 2.40 -15.95
C GLU A 497 13.07 3.77 -15.85
N VAL A 498 11.74 3.81 -15.71
CA VAL A 498 11.00 5.06 -15.49
C VAL A 498 11.48 5.75 -14.21
N ALA A 499 11.62 5.02 -13.11
CA ALA A 499 12.13 5.58 -11.86
C ALA A 499 13.54 6.18 -11.99
N HIS A 500 14.42 5.53 -12.77
CA HIS A 500 15.78 5.99 -13.07
C HIS A 500 15.84 7.19 -14.03
N ASN A 501 14.94 7.25 -15.02
CA ASN A 501 14.86 8.35 -15.98
C ASN A 501 14.28 9.62 -15.34
N ILE A 502 13.33 9.48 -14.41
CA ILE A 502 12.83 10.59 -13.57
C ILE A 502 13.98 11.19 -12.75
N GLU A 503 14.88 10.36 -12.19
CA GLU A 503 16.04 10.86 -11.43
C GLU A 503 17.05 11.64 -12.29
N LYS A 504 17.01 11.47 -13.62
CA LYS A 504 17.93 12.08 -14.57
C LYS A 504 17.33 13.27 -15.34
N ASN A 505 16.08 13.66 -15.09
CA ASN A 505 15.36 14.71 -15.83
C ASN A 505 15.50 14.57 -17.36
N VAL A 506 15.32 13.35 -17.88
CA VAL A 506 15.37 13.11 -19.34
C VAL A 506 13.98 13.36 -19.92
N ASN A 507 13.87 14.29 -20.88
CA ASN A 507 12.63 14.50 -21.63
C ASN A 507 12.28 13.23 -22.42
N PHE A 508 11.04 12.78 -22.28
CA PHE A 508 10.49 11.73 -23.12
C PHE A 508 10.11 12.34 -24.48
N PRO A 509 10.46 11.70 -25.61
CA PRO A 509 10.03 12.18 -26.92
C PRO A 509 8.50 12.07 -27.03
N GLU A 510 7.84 13.19 -27.29
CA GLU A 510 6.42 13.24 -27.63
C GLU A 510 6.24 12.77 -29.07
N ASN A 511 5.43 11.72 -29.28
CA ASN A 511 4.91 11.40 -30.60
C ASN A 511 3.51 12.05 -30.68
N PRO A 512 3.31 13.10 -31.49
CA PRO A 512 2.02 13.77 -31.58
C PRO A 512 0.99 12.85 -32.22
N THR A 513 -0.20 12.80 -31.62
CA THR A 513 -1.37 12.07 -32.13
C THR A 513 -1.93 12.73 -33.40
N LEU A 514 -2.76 12.03 -34.18
CA LEU A 514 -3.49 12.58 -35.33
C LEU A 514 -4.32 13.81 -34.96
N ASN A 515 -5.01 13.80 -33.81
CA ASN A 515 -5.76 14.97 -33.34
C ASN A 515 -4.82 16.11 -32.95
N GLU A 516 -3.74 15.85 -32.22
CA GLU A 516 -2.73 16.88 -31.91
C GLU A 516 -2.07 17.42 -33.20
N CYS A 517 -1.87 16.58 -34.22
CA CYS A 517 -1.38 17.00 -35.53
C CYS A 517 -2.41 17.89 -36.26
N ILE A 518 -3.70 17.52 -36.24
CA ILE A 518 -4.79 18.31 -36.83
C ILE A 518 -4.93 19.65 -36.10
N ASP A 519 -4.99 19.63 -34.76
CA ASP A 519 -5.04 20.83 -33.92
C ASP A 519 -3.82 21.72 -34.16
N THR A 520 -2.61 21.15 -34.21
CA THR A 520 -1.39 21.90 -34.55
C THR A 520 -1.52 22.56 -35.92
N VAL A 521 -2.06 21.87 -36.92
CA VAL A 521 -2.26 22.44 -38.25
C VAL A 521 -3.33 23.54 -38.22
N LEU A 522 -4.43 23.36 -37.49
CA LEU A 522 -5.50 24.35 -37.34
C LEU A 522 -5.01 25.59 -36.57
N GLU A 523 -4.25 25.44 -35.49
CA GLU A 523 -3.61 26.53 -34.75
C GLU A 523 -2.63 27.33 -35.62
N ILE A 524 -1.86 26.65 -36.49
CA ILE A 524 -0.96 27.33 -37.42
C ILE A 524 -1.75 28.04 -38.55
N LEU A 525 -2.95 27.54 -38.90
CA LEU A 525 -3.84 28.13 -39.91
C LEU A 525 -4.70 29.29 -39.37
N GLU A 526 -5.06 29.28 -38.09
CA GLU A 526 -5.97 30.25 -37.46
C GLU A 526 -5.56 31.71 -37.71
N PRO A 527 -4.28 32.12 -37.54
CA PRO A 527 -3.85 33.50 -37.82
C PRO A 527 -3.99 33.91 -39.30
N ILE A 528 -3.98 32.94 -40.22
CA ILE A 528 -4.15 33.17 -41.66
C ILE A 528 -5.65 33.29 -42.00
N CYS A 529 -6.52 32.55 -41.29
CA CYS A 529 -7.97 32.59 -41.44
C CYS A 529 -8.61 33.83 -40.79
N ALA A 530 -8.13 34.26 -39.62
CA ALA A 530 -8.73 35.30 -38.78
C ALA A 530 -8.21 36.74 -39.05
N PHE A 531 -7.50 36.96 -40.16
CA PHE A 531 -6.85 38.24 -40.47
C PHE A 531 -7.80 39.46 -40.48
N GLU A 532 -7.41 40.52 -39.76
CA GLU A 532 -7.97 41.89 -39.81
C GLU A 532 -6.88 42.90 -40.24
N ASP A 533 -7.27 43.97 -40.95
CA ASP A 533 -6.37 45.00 -41.52
C ASP A 533 -5.73 45.89 -40.43
N ASP A 534 -4.75 45.36 -39.70
CA ASP A 534 -3.92 46.14 -38.77
C ASP A 534 -2.56 46.50 -39.40
N ASN A 535 -2.00 47.66 -39.00
CA ASN A 535 -0.83 48.37 -39.57
C ASN A 535 0.53 47.62 -39.50
N GLU A 536 0.58 46.30 -39.70
CA GLU A 536 1.81 45.50 -39.73
C GLU A 536 2.61 45.65 -41.03
N ASN A 537 3.92 45.43 -40.94
CA ASN A 537 4.83 45.42 -42.08
C ASN A 537 4.53 44.23 -43.00
N ILE A 538 4.06 44.52 -44.22
CA ILE A 538 3.68 43.55 -45.27
C ILE A 538 4.77 42.49 -45.52
N ALA A 539 6.05 42.87 -45.46
CA ALA A 539 7.17 41.94 -45.69
C ALA A 539 7.34 40.91 -44.56
N GLN A 540 7.20 41.35 -43.29
CA GLN A 540 7.28 40.46 -42.13
C GLN A 540 6.10 39.49 -42.10
N ARG A 541 4.91 39.98 -42.46
CA ARG A 541 3.69 39.17 -42.55
C ARG A 541 3.77 38.11 -43.63
N ASN A 542 4.29 38.45 -44.82
CA ASN A 542 4.52 37.48 -45.89
C ASN A 542 5.54 36.41 -45.47
N ALA A 543 6.61 36.80 -44.77
CA ALA A 543 7.58 35.86 -44.22
C ALA A 543 6.96 34.92 -43.17
N ASN A 544 6.14 35.45 -42.25
CA ASN A 544 5.46 34.66 -41.23
C ASN A 544 4.48 33.65 -41.85
N ALA A 545 3.66 34.05 -42.83
CA ALA A 545 2.75 33.15 -43.53
C ALA A 545 3.50 32.02 -44.27
N MET A 546 4.63 32.33 -44.91
CA MET A 546 5.47 31.34 -45.59
C MET A 546 6.10 30.34 -44.61
N ILE A 547 6.56 30.82 -43.45
CA ILE A 547 7.09 29.95 -42.38
C ILE A 547 5.99 29.05 -41.82
N SER A 548 4.77 29.56 -41.61
CA SER A 548 3.62 28.79 -41.13
C SER A 548 3.23 27.69 -42.11
N VAL A 549 3.11 27.98 -43.41
CA VAL A 549 2.76 26.98 -44.43
C VAL A 549 3.85 25.91 -44.58
N ALA A 550 5.12 26.31 -44.51
CA ALA A 550 6.24 25.35 -44.54
C ALA A 550 6.25 24.38 -43.35
N LYS A 551 5.69 24.77 -42.19
CA LYS A 551 5.52 23.90 -41.02
C LYS A 551 4.31 22.96 -41.14
N ILE A 552 3.25 23.39 -41.82
CA ILE A 552 2.01 22.63 -41.97
C ILE A 552 2.19 21.40 -42.88
N LYS A 553 2.93 21.54 -44.00
CA LYS A 553 2.99 20.51 -45.05
C LYS A 553 3.48 19.13 -44.56
N PRO A 554 4.59 19.00 -43.80
CA PRO A 554 5.03 17.69 -43.31
C PRO A 554 4.04 17.03 -42.35
N VAL A 555 3.33 17.84 -41.54
CA VAL A 555 2.31 17.36 -40.60
C VAL A 555 1.08 16.84 -41.37
N LEU A 556 0.64 17.56 -42.39
CA LEU A 556 -0.46 17.13 -43.27
C LEU A 556 -0.13 15.87 -44.08
N GLU A 557 1.09 15.74 -44.58
CA GLU A 557 1.53 14.52 -45.26
C GLU A 557 1.48 13.30 -44.33
N SER A 558 1.84 13.48 -43.05
CA SER A 558 1.71 12.43 -42.03
C SER A 558 0.24 12.10 -41.71
N ILE A 559 -0.62 13.11 -41.55
CA ILE A 559 -2.08 12.94 -41.37
C ILE A 559 -2.67 12.13 -42.53
N VAL A 560 -2.32 12.49 -43.77
CA VAL A 560 -2.82 11.80 -44.98
C VAL A 560 -2.30 10.36 -45.05
N ALA A 561 -1.05 10.11 -44.70
CA ALA A 561 -0.48 8.76 -44.67
C ALA A 561 -1.24 7.86 -43.67
N HIS A 562 -1.42 8.30 -42.42
CA HIS A 562 -2.19 7.55 -41.42
C HIS A 562 -3.66 7.33 -41.84
N SER A 563 -4.28 8.34 -42.45
CA SER A 563 -5.67 8.24 -42.93
C SER A 563 -5.83 7.23 -44.06
N LEU A 564 -4.84 7.13 -44.97
CA LEU A 564 -4.85 6.15 -46.06
C LEU A 564 -4.56 4.73 -45.56
N GLU A 565 -3.75 4.59 -44.52
CA GLU A 565 -3.51 3.30 -43.86
C GLU A 565 -4.79 2.79 -43.20
N PHE A 566 -5.48 3.64 -42.45
CA PHE A 566 -6.80 3.34 -41.85
C PHE A 566 -7.85 2.95 -42.90
N ALA A 567 -7.83 3.59 -44.08
CA ALA A 567 -8.77 3.30 -45.17
C ALA A 567 -8.72 1.84 -45.68
N ASN A 568 -7.62 1.11 -45.44
CA ASN A 568 -7.53 -0.30 -45.82
C ASN A 568 -8.43 -1.22 -44.96
N PHE A 569 -8.84 -0.76 -43.77
CA PHE A 569 -9.73 -1.47 -42.86
C PHE A 569 -11.20 -1.07 -43.02
N CYS A 570 -11.47 -0.03 -43.82
CA CYS A 570 -12.81 0.44 -44.13
C CYS A 570 -13.43 -0.38 -45.26
N LYS A 571 -14.76 -0.48 -45.26
CA LYS A 571 -15.50 -1.22 -46.31
C LYS A 571 -15.41 -0.56 -47.68
N ASP A 572 -15.36 0.78 -47.72
CA ASP A 572 -15.14 1.56 -48.92
C ASP A 572 -14.04 2.60 -48.70
N LYS A 573 -12.89 2.40 -49.35
CA LYS A 573 -11.71 3.28 -49.26
C LYS A 573 -11.76 4.51 -50.18
N GLN A 574 -12.70 4.57 -51.12
CA GLN A 574 -12.75 5.64 -52.13
C GLN A 574 -13.01 7.02 -51.51
N PRO A 575 -13.96 7.20 -50.57
CA PRO A 575 -14.25 8.49 -49.96
C PRO A 575 -13.02 9.09 -49.26
N ILE A 576 -12.31 8.28 -48.46
CA ILE A 576 -11.11 8.72 -47.73
C ILE A 576 -9.99 9.07 -48.71
N SER A 577 -9.78 8.25 -49.75
CA SER A 577 -8.76 8.52 -50.77
C SER A 577 -9.02 9.82 -51.55
N VAL A 578 -10.29 10.15 -51.81
CA VAL A 578 -10.69 11.38 -52.51
C VAL A 578 -10.45 12.60 -51.64
N ILE A 579 -10.84 12.55 -50.35
CA ILE A 579 -10.67 13.69 -49.46
C ILE A 579 -9.18 13.92 -49.11
N CYS A 580 -8.37 12.88 -48.92
CA CYS A 580 -6.92 13.00 -48.75
C CYS A 580 -6.26 13.73 -49.94
N LYS A 581 -6.64 13.39 -51.17
CA LYS A 581 -6.17 14.11 -52.38
C LYS A 581 -6.61 15.56 -52.39
N LYS A 582 -7.82 15.86 -51.89
CA LYS A 582 -8.33 17.24 -51.77
C LYS A 582 -7.52 18.04 -50.75
N VAL A 583 -7.21 17.47 -49.58
CA VAL A 583 -6.40 18.11 -48.52
C VAL A 583 -5.02 18.48 -49.07
N LEU A 584 -4.31 17.54 -49.71
CA LEU A 584 -2.99 17.82 -50.32
C LEU A 584 -3.09 18.89 -51.40
N LYS A 585 -4.11 18.84 -52.26
CA LYS A 585 -4.32 19.83 -53.33
C LYS A 585 -4.55 21.25 -52.79
N GLU A 586 -5.36 21.40 -51.74
CA GLU A 586 -5.60 22.73 -51.13
C GLU A 586 -4.36 23.23 -50.36
N CYS A 587 -3.57 22.32 -49.77
CA CYS A 587 -2.27 22.66 -49.16
C CYS A 587 -1.28 23.20 -50.20
N ASP A 588 -1.09 22.50 -51.32
CA ASP A 588 -0.23 22.95 -52.41
C ASP A 588 -0.72 24.30 -53.01
N ALA A 589 -2.04 24.51 -53.06
CA ALA A 589 -2.61 25.77 -53.53
C ALA A 589 -2.34 26.94 -52.58
N LEU A 590 -2.37 26.71 -51.27
CA LEU A 590 -2.02 27.70 -50.25
C LEU A 590 -0.52 28.03 -50.28
N GLU A 591 0.34 27.02 -50.44
CA GLU A 591 1.79 27.18 -50.57
C GLU A 591 2.17 27.97 -51.82
N ALA A 592 1.52 27.70 -52.95
CA ALA A 592 1.73 28.44 -54.19
C ALA A 592 1.37 29.93 -54.06
N GLU A 593 0.25 30.26 -53.39
CA GLU A 593 -0.17 31.65 -53.15
C GLU A 593 0.80 32.37 -52.21
N CYS A 594 1.34 31.68 -51.19
CA CYS A 594 2.32 32.25 -50.26
C CYS A 594 3.71 32.44 -50.88
N SER A 595 4.00 31.77 -52.00
CA SER A 595 5.29 31.80 -52.70
C SER A 595 5.36 32.81 -53.86
N LEU A 596 4.29 33.58 -54.10
CA LEU A 596 4.25 34.61 -55.16
C LEU A 596 5.27 35.74 -54.87
N SER A 597 5.98 36.19 -55.92
CA SER A 597 7.00 37.24 -55.82
C SER A 597 6.51 38.58 -56.39
N ASP A 598 6.98 39.68 -55.77
CA ASP A 598 6.51 41.07 -55.88
C ASP A 598 6.48 41.71 -57.30
N SER A 599 6.87 41.02 -58.37
CA SER A 599 7.09 41.67 -59.68
C SER A 599 5.97 41.49 -60.72
N LYS A 600 5.05 40.52 -60.58
CA LYS A 600 3.97 40.31 -61.58
C LYS A 600 2.57 40.00 -61.02
N ASN A 601 2.46 39.44 -59.81
CA ASN A 601 1.22 39.23 -59.07
C ASN A 601 1.57 39.18 -57.58
N PRO A 602 1.39 40.26 -56.80
CA PRO A 602 1.72 40.25 -55.37
C PRO A 602 0.76 39.31 -54.62
N PRO A 603 1.23 38.63 -53.56
CA PRO A 603 0.40 37.72 -52.80
C PRO A 603 -0.77 38.47 -52.13
N ASN A 604 -1.99 38.03 -52.41
CA ASN A 604 -3.22 38.69 -51.96
C ASN A 604 -3.72 38.05 -50.66
N ASP A 605 -3.86 38.85 -49.60
CA ASP A 605 -4.32 38.35 -48.29
C ASP A 605 -5.76 37.81 -48.33
N THR A 606 -6.61 38.37 -49.20
CA THR A 606 -7.97 37.85 -49.41
C THR A 606 -7.94 36.46 -50.05
N ASN A 607 -7.02 36.22 -50.98
CA ASN A 607 -6.84 34.91 -51.60
C ASN A 607 -6.22 33.92 -50.62
N ARG A 608 -5.21 34.32 -49.83
CA ARG A 608 -4.60 33.48 -48.80
C ARG A 608 -5.63 33.05 -47.76
N ARG A 609 -6.47 33.96 -47.27
CA ARG A 609 -7.57 33.64 -46.36
C ARG A 609 -8.57 32.65 -46.98
N LEU A 610 -8.94 32.85 -48.25
CA LEU A 610 -9.83 31.92 -48.95
C LEU A 610 -9.20 30.53 -49.08
N LYS A 611 -7.91 30.43 -49.43
CA LYS A 611 -7.19 29.16 -49.57
C LYS A 611 -6.99 28.46 -48.23
N ALA A 612 -6.67 29.19 -47.18
CA ALA A 612 -6.57 28.67 -45.82
C ALA A 612 -7.92 28.13 -45.34
N GLY A 613 -9.02 28.86 -45.54
CA GLY A 613 -10.37 28.39 -45.18
C GLY A 613 -10.83 27.17 -45.98
N LEU A 614 -10.42 27.04 -47.25
CA LEU A 614 -10.68 25.84 -48.06
C LEU A 614 -9.91 24.61 -47.56
N LEU A 615 -8.66 24.79 -47.14
CA LEU A 615 -7.84 23.75 -46.53
C LEU A 615 -8.41 23.31 -45.18
N GLU A 616 -8.76 24.27 -44.31
CA GLU A 616 -9.43 24.03 -43.03
C GLU A 616 -10.73 23.21 -43.22
N THR A 617 -11.58 23.61 -44.18
CA THR A 617 -12.81 22.87 -44.50
C THR A 617 -12.51 21.44 -44.99
N ALA A 618 -11.44 21.23 -45.76
CA ALA A 618 -11.04 19.90 -46.23
C ALA A 618 -10.53 19.01 -45.09
N ILE A 619 -9.83 19.59 -44.11
CA ILE A 619 -9.35 18.89 -42.91
C ILE A 619 -10.54 18.43 -42.05
N TYR A 620 -11.50 19.32 -41.75
CA TYR A 620 -12.73 18.93 -41.03
C TYR A 620 -13.54 17.86 -41.77
N GLN A 621 -13.57 17.89 -43.10
CA GLN A 621 -14.22 16.86 -43.90
C GLN A 621 -13.53 15.50 -43.78
N LEU A 622 -12.19 15.49 -43.76
CA LEU A 622 -11.40 14.26 -43.55
C LEU A 622 -11.64 13.70 -42.15
N GLU A 623 -11.58 14.55 -41.12
CA GLU A 623 -11.80 14.17 -39.73
C GLU A 623 -13.18 13.52 -39.51
N ASN A 624 -14.26 14.19 -39.97
CA ASN A 624 -15.62 13.65 -39.85
C ASN A 624 -15.77 12.30 -40.57
N LEU A 625 -15.17 12.16 -41.74
CA LEU A 625 -15.23 10.92 -42.50
C LEU A 625 -14.49 9.77 -41.81
N ILE A 626 -13.32 10.04 -41.24
CA ILE A 626 -12.57 9.05 -40.45
C ILE A 626 -13.38 8.63 -39.23
N ASN A 627 -13.96 9.59 -38.50
CA ASN A 627 -14.78 9.31 -37.32
C ASN A 627 -15.98 8.43 -37.66
N ASP A 628 -16.71 8.75 -38.74
CA ASP A 628 -17.86 7.97 -39.18
C ASP A 628 -17.47 6.51 -39.53
N GLU A 629 -16.39 6.32 -40.30
CA GLU A 629 -15.91 4.98 -40.66
C GLU A 629 -15.33 4.22 -39.46
N LEU A 630 -14.69 4.90 -38.51
CA LEU A 630 -14.22 4.30 -37.25
C LEU A 630 -15.39 3.76 -36.42
N LEU A 631 -16.48 4.53 -36.29
CA LEU A 631 -17.68 4.07 -35.58
C LEU A 631 -18.34 2.88 -36.29
N ARG A 632 -18.34 2.84 -37.63
CA ARG A 632 -18.78 1.65 -38.38
C ARG A 632 -17.87 0.45 -38.12
N LEU A 633 -16.55 0.66 -38.08
CA LEU A 633 -15.58 -0.38 -37.77
C LEU A 633 -15.80 -0.95 -36.36
N VAL A 634 -16.14 -0.12 -35.37
CA VAL A 634 -16.53 -0.56 -34.02
C VAL A 634 -17.77 -1.46 -34.07
N PHE A 635 -18.82 -1.06 -34.79
CA PHE A 635 -20.01 -1.91 -34.96
C PHE A 635 -19.68 -3.28 -35.56
N GLU A 636 -18.90 -3.32 -36.64
CA GLU A 636 -18.52 -4.59 -37.29
C GLU A 636 -17.65 -5.45 -36.37
N THR A 637 -16.65 -4.85 -35.73
CA THR A 637 -15.68 -5.59 -34.92
C THR A 637 -16.32 -6.13 -33.64
N PHE A 638 -17.11 -5.33 -32.93
CA PHE A 638 -17.73 -5.77 -31.67
C PHE A 638 -18.84 -6.79 -31.90
N LYS A 639 -19.52 -6.70 -33.05
CA LYS A 639 -20.44 -7.74 -33.53
C LYS A 639 -19.72 -9.06 -33.73
N ASP A 640 -18.61 -9.06 -34.46
CA ASP A 640 -17.83 -10.28 -34.75
C ASP A 640 -17.25 -10.89 -33.47
N LEU A 641 -16.79 -10.06 -32.52
CA LEU A 641 -16.26 -10.51 -31.23
C LEU A 641 -17.29 -11.25 -30.36
N LYS A 642 -18.58 -10.90 -30.45
CA LYS A 642 -19.64 -11.65 -29.74
C LYS A 642 -19.80 -13.07 -30.27
N ALA A 643 -19.54 -13.29 -31.56
CA ALA A 643 -19.58 -14.60 -32.20
C ALA A 643 -18.26 -15.39 -32.05
N PHE A 644 -17.14 -14.68 -31.84
CA PHE A 644 -15.81 -15.25 -31.76
C PHE A 644 -15.49 -15.79 -30.36
N LYS A 645 -15.00 -17.03 -30.28
CA LYS A 645 -14.43 -17.63 -29.07
C LYS A 645 -13.14 -18.34 -29.44
N ILE A 646 -12.07 -18.14 -28.68
CA ILE A 646 -10.77 -18.77 -28.97
C ILE A 646 -10.89 -20.29 -28.90
N LYS A 647 -11.67 -20.81 -27.96
CA LYS A 647 -11.95 -22.24 -27.84
C LYS A 647 -12.49 -22.89 -29.13
N TYR A 648 -13.22 -22.13 -29.95
CA TYR A 648 -13.75 -22.62 -31.23
C TYR A 648 -12.65 -22.91 -32.25
N LEU A 649 -11.54 -22.15 -32.20
CA LEU A 649 -10.38 -22.29 -33.10
C LEU A 649 -9.60 -23.59 -32.83
N HIS A 650 -9.45 -23.95 -31.54
CA HIS A 650 -8.86 -25.24 -31.14
C HIS A 650 -9.62 -26.44 -31.74
N ASP A 651 -10.94 -26.32 -31.86
CA ASP A 651 -11.79 -27.41 -32.32
C ASP A 651 -11.92 -27.50 -33.86
N HIS A 652 -11.50 -26.46 -34.62
CA HIS A 652 -11.74 -26.34 -36.08
C HIS A 652 -10.51 -25.84 -36.88
N CYS A 653 -9.32 -26.37 -36.59
CA CYS A 653 -7.98 -25.88 -36.99
C CYS A 653 -7.70 -25.53 -38.48
N GLU A 654 -8.55 -25.83 -39.47
CA GLU A 654 -8.18 -25.69 -40.90
C GLU A 654 -8.44 -24.30 -41.53
N TYR A 655 -9.08 -23.34 -40.82
CA TYR A 655 -9.54 -22.06 -41.42
C TYR A 655 -9.25 -20.79 -40.58
N SER A 656 -8.28 -20.80 -39.66
CA SER A 656 -8.33 -19.90 -38.49
C SER A 656 -7.38 -18.70 -38.44
N GLN A 657 -6.27 -18.65 -39.18
CA GLN A 657 -5.26 -17.59 -38.95
C GLN A 657 -5.66 -16.23 -39.57
N ASP A 658 -6.07 -16.22 -40.84
CA ASP A 658 -6.47 -14.98 -41.54
C ASP A 658 -7.64 -14.25 -40.85
N LEU A 659 -8.54 -15.00 -40.19
CA LEU A 659 -9.65 -14.45 -39.43
C LEU A 659 -9.19 -13.78 -38.11
N ILE A 660 -8.22 -14.39 -37.42
CA ILE A 660 -7.65 -13.84 -36.18
C ILE A 660 -6.88 -12.56 -36.50
N ASP A 661 -6.02 -12.61 -37.50
CA ASP A 661 -5.21 -11.46 -37.94
C ASP A 661 -6.13 -10.30 -38.33
N SER A 662 -7.21 -10.60 -39.08
CA SER A 662 -8.22 -9.60 -39.44
C SER A 662 -8.99 -9.01 -38.24
N ILE A 663 -9.27 -9.78 -37.18
CA ILE A 663 -9.91 -9.26 -35.97
C ILE A 663 -8.92 -8.43 -35.15
N LEU A 664 -7.68 -8.90 -35.00
CA LEU A 664 -6.62 -8.22 -34.28
C LEU A 664 -6.30 -6.88 -34.92
N ASP A 665 -6.11 -6.83 -36.23
CA ASP A 665 -5.86 -5.59 -36.97
C ASP A 665 -6.94 -4.54 -36.69
N ARG A 666 -8.22 -4.94 -36.74
CA ARG A 666 -9.34 -4.04 -36.43
C ARG A 666 -9.33 -3.58 -34.98
N LEU A 667 -9.01 -4.47 -34.04
CA LEU A 667 -8.83 -4.13 -32.62
C LEU A 667 -7.69 -3.13 -32.40
N PHE A 668 -6.54 -3.30 -33.07
CA PHE A 668 -5.42 -2.37 -32.99
C PHE A 668 -5.80 -1.00 -33.53
N GLN A 669 -6.46 -0.94 -34.69
CA GLN A 669 -6.92 0.33 -35.26
C GLN A 669 -7.89 1.03 -34.31
N ILE A 670 -8.94 0.34 -33.84
CA ILE A 670 -9.90 0.90 -32.87
C ILE A 670 -9.18 1.36 -31.59
N GLY A 671 -8.23 0.57 -31.10
CA GLY A 671 -7.51 0.85 -29.86
C GLY A 671 -6.56 2.04 -29.97
N GLN A 672 -5.84 2.17 -31.09
CA GLN A 672 -4.95 3.30 -31.36
C GLN A 672 -5.75 4.61 -31.36
N PHE A 673 -6.83 4.69 -32.14
CA PHE A 673 -7.73 5.85 -32.10
C PHE A 673 -8.36 6.04 -30.71
N GLY A 674 -8.75 4.95 -30.05
CA GLY A 674 -9.37 5.02 -28.72
C GLY A 674 -8.45 5.60 -27.64
N ILE A 675 -7.15 5.33 -27.70
CA ILE A 675 -6.15 5.95 -26.82
C ILE A 675 -6.08 7.47 -27.07
N MET A 676 -6.22 7.89 -28.32
CA MET A 676 -6.11 9.30 -28.72
C MET A 676 -7.35 10.12 -28.34
N PHE A 677 -8.54 9.49 -28.37
CA PHE A 677 -9.80 10.13 -27.97
C PHE A 677 -10.10 10.02 -26.46
N ALA A 678 -9.26 9.34 -25.68
CA ALA A 678 -9.50 9.15 -24.25
C ALA A 678 -9.08 10.37 -23.42
N ASP A 679 -10.07 11.10 -22.88
CA ASP A 679 -9.82 12.23 -21.97
C ASP A 679 -9.17 11.80 -20.64
N GLU A 680 -9.46 10.57 -20.18
CA GLU A 680 -8.92 10.02 -18.94
C GLU A 680 -7.70 9.12 -19.21
N ILE A 681 -6.54 9.48 -18.64
CA ILE A 681 -5.28 8.69 -18.68
C ILE A 681 -5.49 7.23 -18.26
N LYS A 682 -6.45 6.97 -17.36
CA LYS A 682 -6.78 5.63 -16.91
C LYS A 682 -7.45 4.79 -18.00
N ILE A 683 -8.33 5.40 -18.80
CA ILE A 683 -9.00 4.74 -19.92
C ILE A 683 -7.98 4.45 -21.01
N SER A 684 -7.14 5.42 -21.37
CA SER A 684 -6.09 5.22 -22.37
C SER A 684 -5.10 4.11 -21.96
N ALA A 685 -4.68 4.08 -20.68
CA ALA A 685 -3.80 3.05 -20.15
C ALA A 685 -4.45 1.66 -20.16
N GLN A 686 -5.75 1.58 -19.88
CA GLN A 686 -6.49 0.31 -19.95
C GLN A 686 -6.63 -0.20 -21.39
N ILE A 687 -6.87 0.69 -22.36
CA ILE A 687 -6.93 0.32 -23.78
C ILE A 687 -5.56 -0.21 -24.23
N GLN A 688 -4.48 0.50 -23.89
CA GLN A 688 -3.11 0.07 -24.20
C GLN A 688 -2.77 -1.29 -23.56
N LEU A 689 -3.19 -1.52 -22.31
CA LEU A 689 -3.03 -2.81 -21.63
C LEU A 689 -3.70 -3.95 -22.41
N SER A 690 -4.93 -3.73 -22.87
CA SER A 690 -5.65 -4.73 -23.64
C SER A 690 -4.99 -4.97 -25.00
N LEU A 691 -4.49 -3.95 -25.70
CA LEU A 691 -3.72 -4.11 -26.94
C LEU A 691 -2.46 -4.95 -26.74
N THR A 692 -1.64 -4.62 -25.74
CA THR A 692 -0.43 -5.40 -25.42
C THR A 692 -0.77 -6.85 -25.05
N SER A 693 -1.92 -7.06 -24.39
CA SER A 693 -2.43 -8.40 -24.10
C SER A 693 -2.86 -9.14 -25.37
N PHE A 694 -3.40 -8.45 -26.36
CA PHE A 694 -3.78 -9.03 -27.65
C PHE A 694 -2.54 -9.43 -28.46
N GLU A 695 -1.49 -8.60 -28.51
CA GLU A 695 -0.19 -8.94 -29.14
C GLU A 695 0.46 -10.16 -28.48
N ALA A 696 0.40 -10.20 -27.14
CA ALA A 696 0.93 -11.33 -26.38
C ALA A 696 0.14 -12.61 -26.67
N VAL A 697 -1.18 -12.50 -26.77
CA VAL A 697 -2.04 -13.60 -27.19
C VAL A 697 -1.72 -14.02 -28.63
N GLU A 698 -1.54 -13.11 -29.57
CA GLU A 698 -1.14 -13.48 -30.94
C GLU A 698 0.21 -14.22 -30.96
N SER A 699 1.19 -13.70 -30.24
CA SER A 699 2.57 -14.23 -30.19
C SER A 699 2.69 -15.56 -29.44
N HIS A 700 1.81 -15.82 -28.46
CA HIS A 700 1.92 -16.96 -27.56
C HIS A 700 0.72 -17.92 -27.60
N LEU A 701 -0.50 -17.46 -27.87
CA LEU A 701 -1.70 -18.29 -27.90
C LEU A 701 -1.92 -18.97 -29.24
N CYS A 702 -1.80 -18.22 -30.35
CA CYS A 702 -2.05 -18.78 -31.68
C CYS A 702 -1.10 -19.95 -32.02
N PRO A 703 0.22 -19.86 -31.74
CA PRO A 703 1.14 -20.98 -31.95
C PRO A 703 0.86 -22.18 -31.05
N GLU A 704 0.40 -21.96 -29.81
CA GLU A 704 0.23 -23.02 -28.80
C GLU A 704 -1.11 -23.77 -28.95
N ILE A 705 -2.18 -23.08 -29.37
CA ILE A 705 -3.46 -23.72 -29.75
C ILE A 705 -3.26 -24.68 -30.92
N LEU A 706 -2.44 -24.30 -31.90
CA LEU A 706 -2.11 -25.13 -33.06
C LEU A 706 -1.28 -26.38 -32.70
N LYS A 707 -0.58 -26.38 -31.54
CA LYS A 707 0.25 -27.49 -31.07
C LYS A 707 -0.49 -28.57 -30.25
N LYS A 708 -1.83 -28.50 -30.12
CA LYS A 708 -2.65 -29.43 -29.30
C LYS A 708 -2.21 -29.50 -27.82
N TYR A 709 -2.19 -28.34 -27.15
CA TYR A 709 -1.95 -28.27 -25.71
C TYR A 709 -3.11 -28.81 -24.86
N GLN A 710 -2.83 -29.04 -23.57
CA GLN A 710 -3.84 -29.47 -22.60
C GLN A 710 -5.02 -28.47 -22.52
N LYS A 711 -6.25 -28.98 -22.50
CA LYS A 711 -7.49 -28.20 -22.47
C LYS A 711 -7.52 -27.09 -21.41
N ASP A 712 -6.91 -27.33 -20.24
CA ASP A 712 -6.86 -26.39 -19.13
C ASP A 712 -6.00 -25.15 -19.42
N HIS A 713 -4.96 -25.29 -20.23
CA HIS A 713 -4.13 -24.18 -20.69
C HIS A 713 -4.90 -23.26 -21.65
N VAL A 714 -5.62 -23.86 -22.60
CA VAL A 714 -6.47 -23.14 -23.56
C VAL A 714 -7.62 -22.42 -22.85
N ASP A 715 -8.28 -23.09 -21.89
CA ASP A 715 -9.36 -22.48 -21.11
C ASP A 715 -8.89 -21.30 -20.24
N LEU A 716 -7.67 -21.35 -19.69
CA LEU A 716 -7.07 -20.24 -18.93
C LEU A 716 -6.81 -19.02 -19.83
N LEU A 717 -6.24 -19.24 -21.01
CA LEU A 717 -5.91 -18.15 -21.94
C LEU A 717 -7.16 -17.58 -22.64
N ASP A 718 -8.18 -18.41 -22.93
CA ASP A 718 -9.50 -17.93 -23.36
C ASP A 718 -10.15 -17.06 -22.27
N SER A 719 -10.03 -17.43 -20.98
CA SER A 719 -10.47 -16.56 -19.88
C SER A 719 -9.68 -15.25 -19.81
N TYR A 720 -8.38 -15.26 -20.09
CA TYR A 720 -7.55 -14.06 -20.13
C TYR A 720 -7.99 -13.11 -21.25
N TRP A 721 -8.09 -13.64 -22.47
CA TRP A 721 -8.55 -12.90 -23.64
C TRP A 721 -9.93 -12.29 -23.45
N ASN A 722 -10.92 -13.08 -23.02
CA ASN A 722 -12.29 -12.61 -22.85
C ASN A 722 -12.37 -11.48 -21.80
N GLU A 723 -11.57 -11.56 -20.74
CA GLU A 723 -11.48 -10.48 -19.75
C GLU A 723 -10.91 -9.19 -20.36
N GLN A 724 -9.84 -9.30 -21.16
CA GLN A 724 -9.24 -8.15 -21.83
C GLN A 724 -10.14 -7.54 -22.91
N ILE A 725 -10.82 -8.36 -23.72
CA ILE A 725 -11.82 -7.89 -24.69
C ILE A 725 -12.95 -7.14 -23.99
N THR A 726 -13.43 -7.65 -22.85
CA THR A 726 -14.49 -6.99 -22.08
C THR A 726 -14.03 -5.61 -21.59
N PHE A 727 -12.81 -5.50 -21.05
CA PHE A 727 -12.26 -4.22 -20.63
C PHE A 727 -12.06 -3.25 -21.80
N PHE A 728 -11.54 -3.75 -22.93
CA PHE A 728 -11.36 -2.97 -24.15
C PHE A 728 -12.69 -2.42 -24.66
N GLN A 729 -13.71 -3.27 -24.84
CA GLN A 729 -15.04 -2.87 -25.29
C GLN A 729 -15.68 -1.85 -24.35
N LEU A 730 -15.57 -2.05 -23.04
CA LEU A 730 -16.07 -1.10 -22.05
C LEU A 730 -15.38 0.26 -22.18
N CYS A 731 -14.05 0.29 -22.34
CA CYS A 731 -13.30 1.54 -22.47
C CYS A 731 -13.65 2.28 -23.76
N ILE A 732 -13.68 1.57 -24.90
CA ILE A 732 -14.05 2.13 -26.20
C ILE A 732 -15.50 2.65 -26.19
N GLN A 733 -16.45 1.92 -25.61
CA GLN A 733 -17.82 2.42 -25.52
C GLN A 733 -17.93 3.68 -24.66
N ARG A 734 -17.10 3.85 -23.62
CA ARG A 734 -17.14 5.04 -22.76
C ARG A 734 -16.60 6.31 -23.40
N ILE A 735 -15.72 6.19 -24.40
CA ILE A 735 -15.17 7.33 -25.14
C ILE A 735 -16.06 7.73 -26.33
N ILE A 736 -16.90 6.83 -26.84
CA ILE A 736 -17.74 7.09 -28.00
C ILE A 736 -18.88 8.05 -27.66
N ASP A 737 -19.02 9.12 -28.44
CA ASP A 737 -20.20 9.99 -28.36
C ASP A 737 -21.48 9.23 -28.75
N THR A 738 -22.46 9.25 -27.85
CA THR A 738 -23.68 8.45 -28.01
C THR A 738 -24.55 8.97 -29.15
N SER A 739 -24.55 10.29 -29.42
CA SER A 739 -25.33 10.87 -30.51
C SER A 739 -24.77 10.49 -31.88
N ALA A 740 -23.44 10.58 -32.04
CA ALA A 740 -22.73 10.15 -33.24
C ALA A 740 -22.93 8.64 -33.50
N PHE A 741 -22.81 7.80 -32.47
CA PHE A 741 -23.01 6.35 -32.60
C PHE A 741 -24.45 5.99 -33.02
N CYS A 742 -25.46 6.69 -32.49
CA CYS A 742 -26.85 6.56 -32.94
C CYS A 742 -27.04 6.98 -34.40
N LEU A 743 -26.44 8.10 -34.81
CA LEU A 743 -26.51 8.59 -36.20
C LEU A 743 -25.95 7.56 -37.19
N ILE A 744 -24.81 6.95 -36.88
CA ILE A 744 -24.23 5.89 -37.71
C ILE A 744 -25.15 4.68 -37.77
N PHE A 745 -25.71 4.25 -36.64
CA PHE A 745 -26.65 3.11 -36.65
C PHE A 745 -27.94 3.39 -37.44
N GLU A 746 -28.47 4.63 -37.39
CA GLU A 746 -29.61 5.05 -38.21
C GLU A 746 -29.32 4.94 -39.71
N ASP A 747 -28.10 5.30 -40.12
CA ASP A 747 -27.65 5.19 -41.51
C ASP A 747 -27.46 3.72 -41.93
N ILE A 748 -26.86 2.90 -41.06
CA ILE A 748 -26.73 1.45 -41.28
C ILE A 748 -28.11 0.80 -41.48
N ILE A 749 -29.10 1.11 -40.62
CA ILE A 749 -30.47 0.60 -40.80
C ILE A 749 -31.09 1.12 -42.10
N GLN A 750 -30.87 2.40 -42.44
CA GLN A 750 -31.44 2.97 -43.65
C GLN A 750 -30.91 2.29 -44.91
N SER A 751 -29.60 2.04 -44.98
CA SER A 751 -28.95 1.33 -46.07
C SER A 751 -29.49 -0.10 -46.20
N CYS A 752 -29.60 -0.82 -45.07
CA CYS A 752 -30.20 -2.16 -45.03
C CYS A 752 -31.65 -2.17 -45.52
N VAL A 753 -32.49 -1.23 -45.04
CA VAL A 753 -33.88 -1.10 -45.48
C VAL A 753 -33.97 -0.86 -46.98
N THR A 754 -33.10 -0.03 -47.57
CA THR A 754 -33.08 0.20 -49.02
C THR A 754 -32.80 -1.10 -49.77
N LYS A 755 -31.75 -1.84 -49.39
CA LYS A 755 -31.41 -3.14 -49.99
C LYS A 755 -32.55 -4.16 -49.86
N LEU A 756 -33.16 -4.27 -48.69
CA LEU A 756 -34.26 -5.21 -48.43
C LEU A 756 -35.52 -4.92 -49.24
N ASN A 757 -35.74 -3.66 -49.64
CA ASN A 757 -36.85 -3.30 -50.54
C ASN A 757 -36.55 -3.70 -51.99
N GLU A 758 -35.27 -3.78 -52.39
CA GLU A 758 -34.85 -4.23 -53.71
C GLU A 758 -34.81 -5.76 -53.81
N ASN A 759 -34.18 -6.41 -52.83
CA ASN A 759 -34.10 -7.86 -52.70
C ASN A 759 -34.10 -8.26 -51.22
N PHE A 760 -35.07 -9.10 -50.83
CA PHE A 760 -35.19 -9.52 -49.44
C PHE A 760 -34.13 -10.58 -49.09
N ASP A 761 -33.26 -10.28 -48.12
CA ASP A 761 -32.26 -11.21 -47.59
C ASP A 761 -32.34 -11.25 -46.05
N GLN A 762 -32.53 -12.45 -45.51
CA GLN A 762 -32.57 -12.68 -44.07
C GLN A 762 -31.23 -12.34 -43.39
N SER A 763 -30.11 -12.53 -44.08
CA SER A 763 -28.76 -12.32 -43.53
C SER A 763 -28.51 -10.86 -43.13
N GLU A 764 -29.03 -9.92 -43.92
CA GLU A 764 -28.95 -8.48 -43.66
C GLU A 764 -29.74 -8.10 -42.40
N ILE A 765 -30.84 -8.79 -42.08
CA ILE A 765 -31.61 -8.55 -40.85
C ILE A 765 -30.85 -9.09 -39.62
N CYS A 766 -30.27 -10.28 -39.73
CA CYS A 766 -29.41 -10.85 -38.67
C CYS A 766 -28.25 -9.90 -38.33
N ASP A 767 -27.61 -9.35 -39.35
CA ASP A 767 -26.49 -8.42 -39.20
C ASP A 767 -26.90 -7.12 -38.48
N ILE A 768 -28.07 -6.56 -38.81
CA ILE A 768 -28.60 -5.39 -38.09
C ILE A 768 -28.91 -5.70 -36.63
N LEU A 769 -29.48 -6.87 -36.33
CA LEU A 769 -29.80 -7.25 -34.95
C LEU A 769 -28.53 -7.42 -34.12
N ALA A 770 -27.49 -8.06 -34.67
CA ALA A 770 -26.22 -8.21 -33.97
C ALA A 770 -25.54 -6.85 -33.71
N LYS A 771 -25.68 -5.88 -34.62
CA LYS A 771 -25.25 -4.48 -34.39
C LYS A 771 -26.14 -3.74 -33.40
N ALA A 772 -27.44 -4.04 -33.35
CA ALA A 772 -28.35 -3.50 -32.35
C ALA A 772 -27.95 -3.92 -30.93
N ASP A 773 -27.45 -5.16 -30.77
CA ASP A 773 -26.94 -5.64 -29.49
C ASP A 773 -25.68 -4.88 -29.06
N VAL A 774 -24.82 -4.45 -29.99
CA VAL A 774 -23.66 -3.59 -29.69
C VAL A 774 -24.13 -2.21 -29.21
N LEU A 775 -25.14 -1.64 -29.85
CA LEU A 775 -25.74 -0.38 -29.42
C LEU A 775 -26.45 -0.49 -28.06
N GLU A 776 -27.07 -1.64 -27.76
CA GLU A 776 -27.68 -1.89 -26.46
C GLU A 776 -26.63 -1.87 -25.34
N ASP A 777 -25.47 -2.50 -25.55
CA ASP A 777 -24.36 -2.46 -24.59
C ASP A 777 -23.88 -1.03 -24.37
N HIS A 778 -23.75 -0.24 -25.46
CA HIS A 778 -23.36 1.16 -25.39
C HIS A 778 -24.34 1.99 -24.55
N PHE A 779 -25.64 1.77 -24.75
CA PHE A 779 -26.68 2.43 -23.98
C PHE A 779 -26.65 2.06 -22.50
N ARG A 780 -26.36 0.79 -22.17
CA ARG A 780 -26.23 0.35 -20.78
C ARG A 780 -25.09 1.07 -20.04
N ILE A 781 -24.04 1.46 -20.75
CA ILE A 781 -22.86 2.11 -20.19
C ILE A 781 -23.03 3.63 -20.12
N ASN A 782 -23.62 4.24 -21.16
CA ASN A 782 -23.55 5.70 -21.36
C ASN A 782 -24.87 6.47 -21.21
N LEU A 783 -26.04 5.81 -21.27
CA LEU A 783 -27.32 6.52 -21.08
C LEU A 783 -27.67 6.70 -19.61
N SER A 784 -28.23 7.87 -19.28
CA SER A 784 -28.78 8.15 -17.95
C SER A 784 -30.12 7.43 -17.73
N GLU A 785 -30.53 7.30 -16.47
CA GLU A 785 -31.82 6.71 -16.08
C GLU A 785 -33.02 7.43 -16.73
N ASP A 786 -32.88 8.69 -17.15
CA ASP A 786 -33.94 9.48 -17.78
C ASP A 786 -34.40 8.88 -19.14
N PHE A 787 -33.54 8.10 -19.80
CA PHE A 787 -33.84 7.47 -21.09
C PHE A 787 -34.44 6.06 -20.95
N THR A 788 -34.72 5.58 -19.73
CA THR A 788 -35.18 4.20 -19.47
C THR A 788 -36.41 3.80 -20.31
N HIS A 789 -37.38 4.70 -20.48
CA HIS A 789 -38.56 4.42 -21.32
C HIS A 789 -38.19 4.17 -22.79
N LEU A 790 -37.34 5.03 -23.36
CA LEU A 790 -36.90 4.91 -24.76
C LEU A 790 -35.98 3.70 -24.96
N LEU A 791 -35.17 3.35 -23.95
CA LEU A 791 -34.36 2.14 -23.96
C LEU A 791 -35.22 0.87 -23.92
N ASN A 792 -36.29 0.85 -23.12
CA ASN A 792 -37.25 -0.25 -23.11
C ASN A 792 -37.98 -0.37 -24.46
N ASP A 793 -38.33 0.75 -25.08
CA ASP A 793 -38.89 0.77 -26.43
C ASP A 793 -37.91 0.18 -27.46
N PHE A 794 -36.63 0.54 -27.39
CA PHE A 794 -35.58 0.00 -28.24
C PHE A 794 -35.44 -1.52 -28.06
N LYS A 795 -35.27 -2.00 -26.83
CA LYS A 795 -35.15 -3.43 -26.50
C LYS A 795 -36.36 -4.22 -26.98
N LEU A 796 -37.57 -3.68 -26.80
CA LEU A 796 -38.79 -4.32 -27.28
C LEU A 796 -38.79 -4.45 -28.80
N MET A 797 -38.38 -3.42 -29.54
CA MET A 797 -38.31 -3.48 -31.01
C MET A 797 -37.26 -4.47 -31.52
N VAL A 798 -36.10 -4.56 -30.86
CA VAL A 798 -35.08 -5.58 -31.17
C VAL A 798 -35.63 -6.98 -30.94
N LYS A 799 -36.29 -7.23 -29.80
CA LYS A 799 -36.93 -8.52 -29.48
C LYS A 799 -38.05 -8.90 -30.45
N GLU A 800 -38.94 -7.97 -30.79
CA GLU A 800 -40.01 -8.20 -31.77
C GLU A 800 -39.44 -8.55 -33.16
N THR A 801 -38.33 -7.91 -33.56
CA THR A 801 -37.68 -8.18 -34.84
C THR A 801 -36.99 -9.56 -34.83
N HIS A 802 -36.36 -9.95 -33.72
CA HIS A 802 -35.83 -11.31 -33.49
C HIS A 802 -36.93 -12.38 -33.57
N ALA A 803 -38.07 -12.15 -32.91
CA ALA A 803 -39.20 -13.08 -32.94
C ALA A 803 -39.78 -13.22 -34.36
N GLY A 804 -39.95 -12.10 -35.07
CA GLY A 804 -40.42 -12.12 -36.45
C GLY A 804 -39.46 -12.85 -37.40
N LEU A 805 -38.15 -12.79 -37.13
CA LEU A 805 -37.13 -13.50 -37.90
C LEU A 805 -37.20 -15.02 -37.70
N LYS A 806 -37.49 -15.49 -36.48
CA LYS A 806 -37.67 -16.92 -36.18
C LYS A 806 -38.91 -17.52 -36.85
N HIS A 807 -39.94 -16.71 -37.06
CA HIS A 807 -41.21 -17.11 -37.67
C HIS A 807 -41.37 -16.57 -39.10
N LEU A 808 -40.27 -16.52 -39.87
CA LEU A 808 -40.26 -15.93 -41.21
C LEU A 808 -41.20 -16.63 -42.19
N ASN A 809 -41.48 -17.92 -41.97
CA ASN A 809 -42.43 -18.69 -42.76
C ASN A 809 -43.90 -18.30 -42.50
N ASP A 810 -44.18 -17.65 -41.38
CA ASP A 810 -45.53 -17.35 -40.89
C ASP A 810 -45.88 -15.85 -41.01
N ILE A 811 -44.93 -15.01 -41.44
CA ILE A 811 -45.06 -13.53 -41.41
C ILE A 811 -44.61 -12.93 -42.75
N ASP A 812 -45.37 -11.97 -43.28
CA ASP A 812 -44.99 -11.19 -44.48
C ASP A 812 -43.64 -10.45 -44.28
N PRO A 813 -42.62 -10.70 -45.12
CA PRO A 813 -41.32 -10.02 -45.09
C PRO A 813 -41.39 -8.48 -45.01
N LYS A 814 -42.42 -7.86 -45.61
CA LYS A 814 -42.63 -6.39 -45.55
C LYS A 814 -42.87 -5.89 -44.13
N ARG A 815 -43.36 -6.74 -43.23
CA ARG A 815 -43.57 -6.41 -41.82
C ARG A 815 -42.25 -6.31 -41.07
N LEU A 816 -41.26 -7.14 -41.39
CA LEU A 816 -39.91 -7.04 -40.82
C LEU A 816 -39.24 -5.73 -41.26
N ILE A 817 -39.37 -5.36 -42.54
CA ILE A 817 -38.88 -4.06 -43.05
C ILE A 817 -39.56 -2.89 -42.31
N LYS A 818 -40.87 -3.00 -42.02
CA LYS A 818 -41.58 -1.98 -41.21
C LYS A 818 -41.04 -1.91 -39.78
N ARG A 819 -40.69 -3.04 -39.17
CA ARG A 819 -40.08 -3.07 -37.83
C ARG A 819 -38.69 -2.43 -37.79
N LEU A 820 -37.86 -2.67 -38.79
CA LEU A 820 -36.57 -1.97 -38.93
C LEU A 820 -36.73 -0.45 -39.07
N LYS A 821 -37.73 0.01 -39.83
CA LYS A 821 -38.07 1.45 -39.91
C LYS A 821 -38.51 2.04 -38.56
N ILE A 822 -39.25 1.27 -37.75
CA ILE A 822 -39.65 1.67 -36.39
C ILE A 822 -38.43 1.70 -35.47
N LEU A 823 -37.57 0.68 -35.52
CA LEU A 823 -36.32 0.63 -34.76
C LEU A 823 -35.44 1.85 -35.04
N LYS A 824 -35.24 2.20 -36.32
CA LYS A 824 -34.54 3.43 -36.72
C LYS A 824 -35.20 4.68 -36.11
N THR A 825 -36.53 4.75 -36.12
CA THR A 825 -37.27 5.89 -35.55
C THR A 825 -37.09 5.98 -34.04
N THR A 826 -37.02 4.85 -33.34
CA THR A 826 -36.75 4.80 -31.90
C THR A 826 -35.34 5.30 -31.59
N VAL A 827 -34.33 4.86 -32.35
CA VAL A 827 -32.94 5.34 -32.21
C VAL A 827 -32.86 6.85 -32.48
N LYS A 828 -33.56 7.34 -33.51
CA LYS A 828 -33.66 8.78 -33.81
C LYS A 828 -34.21 9.59 -32.64
N LYS A 829 -35.25 9.11 -31.96
CA LYS A 829 -35.82 9.77 -30.77
C LYS A 829 -34.82 9.83 -29.62
N ILE A 830 -34.03 8.77 -29.40
CA ILE A 830 -32.97 8.76 -28.39
C ILE A 830 -31.93 9.83 -28.73
N ARG A 831 -31.45 9.87 -29.98
CA ARG A 831 -30.48 10.88 -30.45
C ARG A 831 -31.02 12.31 -30.30
N GLU A 832 -32.24 12.58 -30.75
CA GLU A 832 -32.87 13.90 -30.62
C GLU A 832 -33.04 14.31 -29.14
N GLY A 833 -33.37 13.35 -28.27
CA GLY A 833 -33.42 13.56 -26.82
C GLY A 833 -32.06 13.96 -26.24
N LEU A 834 -30.97 13.31 -26.66
CA LEU A 834 -29.60 13.65 -26.25
C LEU A 834 -29.19 15.06 -26.70
N GLN A 835 -29.51 15.44 -27.94
CA GLN A 835 -29.25 16.78 -28.47
C GLN A 835 -30.05 17.87 -27.72
N SER A 836 -31.29 17.57 -27.32
CA SER A 836 -32.12 18.50 -26.54
C SER A 836 -31.61 18.72 -25.12
N GLN A 837 -30.99 17.72 -24.49
CA GLN A 837 -30.33 17.87 -23.18
C GLN A 837 -29.03 18.68 -23.28
N LEU A 838 -28.27 18.53 -24.38
CA LEU A 838 -27.10 19.37 -24.68
C LEU A 838 -27.47 20.84 -24.94
N GLY A 839 -28.67 21.10 -25.50
CA GLY A 839 -29.21 22.45 -25.71
C GLY A 839 -29.70 23.18 -24.46
N HIS A 840 -29.81 22.51 -23.31
CA HIS A 840 -30.36 23.10 -22.07
C HIS A 840 -29.36 23.86 -21.19
N VAL A 841 -28.24 24.34 -21.76
CA VAL A 841 -27.47 25.45 -21.17
C VAL A 841 -28.00 26.82 -21.62
N GLU A 842 -28.77 26.92 -22.72
CA GLU A 842 -29.46 28.18 -23.08
C GLU A 842 -30.91 28.00 -23.54
N ARG A 843 -31.80 28.55 -22.71
CA ARG A 843 -33.20 28.92 -22.93
C ARG A 843 -34.28 27.83 -22.88
N SER A 844 -35.32 28.21 -22.15
CA SER A 844 -36.50 27.44 -21.81
C SER A 844 -37.62 27.55 -22.83
N LYS A 845 -38.46 26.51 -22.80
CA LYS A 845 -39.91 26.46 -23.05
C LYS A 845 -40.41 26.18 -24.47
N ASN A 846 -41.39 25.27 -24.42
CA ASN A 846 -42.43 24.91 -25.38
C ASN A 846 -41.99 23.96 -26.51
N THR A 847 -42.51 22.74 -26.47
CA THR A 847 -43.78 22.45 -27.16
C THR A 847 -44.36 21.10 -26.71
N ASN A 848 -45.66 21.13 -26.37
CA ASN A 848 -46.49 19.93 -26.32
C ASN A 848 -46.63 19.38 -27.75
N ASN A 849 -46.43 18.09 -27.94
CA ASN A 849 -47.12 17.38 -29.01
C ASN A 849 -47.38 15.92 -28.65
N THR A 850 -48.66 15.64 -28.48
CA THR A 850 -49.28 14.32 -28.36
C THR A 850 -49.08 13.51 -29.64
N MET A 851 -48.58 12.27 -29.52
CA MET A 851 -48.81 11.25 -30.53
C MET A 851 -49.37 9.98 -29.90
N LYS A 852 -50.42 9.48 -30.55
CA LYS A 852 -51.30 8.37 -30.20
C LYS A 852 -50.55 7.06 -30.03
N ASP A 853 -50.97 6.31 -29.02
CA ASP A 853 -50.68 4.90 -28.78
C ASP A 853 -51.07 4.03 -29.99
N GLU A 854 -50.08 3.56 -30.75
CA GLU A 854 -50.22 2.37 -31.58
C GLU A 854 -49.00 1.45 -31.33
N LYS A 855 -49.09 0.61 -30.30
CA LYS A 855 -48.33 -0.64 -30.12
C LYS A 855 -49.33 -1.80 -29.91
N PRO A 856 -49.08 -3.00 -30.48
CA PRO A 856 -49.68 -3.30 -31.79
C PRO A 856 -50.32 -4.71 -31.93
N LYS A 857 -51.21 -4.83 -32.92
CA LYS A 857 -51.80 -6.06 -33.51
C LYS A 857 -50.80 -7.17 -33.92
N PHE A 858 -49.48 -6.93 -33.87
CA PHE A 858 -48.45 -7.87 -34.34
C PHE A 858 -48.20 -9.03 -33.36
N CYS A 859 -48.23 -8.77 -32.04
CA CYS A 859 -48.11 -9.81 -31.02
C CYS A 859 -49.34 -10.73 -30.94
N ASN A 860 -50.50 -10.28 -31.45
CA ASN A 860 -51.73 -11.07 -31.46
C ASN A 860 -51.85 -12.01 -32.68
N GLU A 861 -51.05 -11.79 -33.73
CA GLU A 861 -51.06 -12.62 -34.95
C GLU A 861 -49.96 -13.69 -34.94
N ILE A 862 -48.87 -13.47 -34.20
CA ILE A 862 -47.96 -14.53 -33.77
C ILE A 862 -48.70 -15.21 -32.62
N GLN A 863 -49.49 -16.26 -32.89
CA GLN A 863 -50.15 -17.03 -31.82
C GLN A 863 -49.14 -17.30 -30.71
N LEU A 864 -49.49 -16.92 -29.48
CA LEU A 864 -48.72 -17.18 -28.26
C LEU A 864 -48.38 -18.68 -28.19
N LEU A 865 -47.23 -19.03 -28.76
CA LEU A 865 -46.56 -20.31 -28.54
C LEU A 865 -45.76 -20.16 -27.22
N PRO A 866 -45.77 -21.17 -26.35
CA PRO A 866 -45.15 -21.13 -25.01
C PRO A 866 -43.69 -20.64 -25.00
N ASP A 867 -42.97 -20.79 -26.11
CA ASP A 867 -41.56 -20.43 -26.27
C ASP A 867 -41.30 -18.90 -26.25
N VAL A 868 -42.31 -18.08 -26.53
CA VAL A 868 -42.21 -16.61 -26.41
C VAL A 868 -42.41 -16.16 -24.96
N GLU A 869 -43.26 -16.85 -24.19
CA GLU A 869 -43.37 -16.63 -22.74
C GLU A 869 -42.13 -17.13 -21.99
N GLU A 870 -41.48 -18.23 -22.42
CA GLU A 870 -40.19 -18.64 -21.85
C GLU A 870 -39.06 -17.64 -22.18
N LEU A 871 -39.01 -17.03 -23.37
CA LEU A 871 -38.07 -15.92 -23.64
C LEU A 871 -38.39 -14.62 -22.88
N ILE A 872 -39.63 -14.46 -22.42
CA ILE A 872 -40.07 -13.34 -21.58
C ILE A 872 -39.82 -13.62 -20.08
N ILE A 873 -39.71 -14.89 -19.66
CA ILE A 873 -39.63 -15.30 -18.25
C ILE A 873 -38.28 -15.94 -17.85
N VAL A 874 -37.46 -16.44 -18.78
CA VAL A 874 -36.25 -17.24 -18.44
C VAL A 874 -34.95 -16.44 -18.24
N GLU A 875 -34.89 -15.14 -18.59
CA GLU A 875 -33.69 -14.31 -18.33
C GLU A 875 -33.71 -13.50 -17.03
N GLU A 876 -34.63 -13.76 -16.10
CA GLU A 876 -34.58 -13.15 -14.75
C GLU A 876 -33.65 -13.89 -13.75
N LYS A 877 -32.94 -14.95 -14.17
CA LYS A 877 -32.05 -15.73 -13.28
C LYS A 877 -30.71 -16.14 -13.87
N SER A 878 -29.96 -15.18 -14.41
CA SER A 878 -28.49 -15.18 -14.52
C SER A 878 -28.12 -14.04 -15.46
N ILE A 879 -27.84 -12.83 -14.99
CA ILE A 879 -26.56 -12.42 -14.44
C ILE A 879 -26.85 -11.18 -13.57
N LYS A 880 -26.82 -11.34 -12.24
CA LYS A 880 -26.52 -10.21 -11.37
C LYS A 880 -25.02 -9.91 -11.52
N VAL A 881 -24.63 -9.14 -12.53
CA VAL A 881 -23.46 -8.30 -12.34
C VAL A 881 -23.89 -7.32 -11.27
N ASN A 882 -23.28 -7.42 -10.10
CA ASN A 882 -23.51 -6.53 -8.99
C ASN A 882 -23.59 -5.07 -9.49
N ASN A 883 -24.79 -4.48 -9.43
CA ASN A 883 -25.03 -3.04 -9.50
C ASN A 883 -24.43 -2.30 -8.26
N SER A 884 -23.30 -2.79 -7.76
CA SER A 884 -22.49 -2.21 -6.68
C SER A 884 -21.10 -1.85 -7.16
N VAL A 885 -20.96 -1.39 -8.41
CA VAL A 885 -19.90 -0.45 -8.76
C VAL A 885 -20.60 0.82 -9.22
N SER A 886 -21.15 1.53 -8.23
CA SER A 886 -21.42 2.95 -8.34
C SER A 886 -20.22 3.59 -9.04
N LEU A 887 -20.39 4.08 -10.27
CA LEU A 887 -19.53 5.10 -10.86
C LEU A 887 -19.71 6.34 -10.00
N ARG A 888 -18.94 6.31 -8.92
CA ARG A 888 -18.84 7.30 -7.88
C ARG A 888 -18.39 8.61 -8.55
N LYS A 889 -19.23 9.66 -8.48
CA LYS A 889 -18.99 11.02 -9.00
C LYS A 889 -17.54 11.48 -8.73
N PRO A 890 -16.92 12.40 -9.48
CA PRO A 890 -15.54 12.86 -9.25
C PRO A 890 -15.24 13.32 -7.80
N ARG A 891 -16.26 13.72 -7.04
CA ARG A 891 -16.20 13.91 -5.57
C ARG A 891 -16.00 12.63 -4.74
N GLN A 892 -15.82 11.48 -5.36
CA GLN A 892 -15.56 10.19 -4.73
C GLN A 892 -14.35 9.47 -5.33
N ILE A 893 -13.83 9.94 -6.48
CA ILE A 893 -12.45 9.69 -6.94
C ILE A 893 -11.48 10.67 -6.24
N ILE A 894 -11.99 11.82 -5.77
CA ILE A 894 -11.31 12.78 -4.88
C ILE A 894 -11.73 12.55 -3.39
N LYS A 895 -12.15 11.31 -3.02
CA LYS A 895 -12.25 10.84 -1.61
C LYS A 895 -11.21 9.76 -1.27
N SER A 896 -10.37 9.41 -2.26
CA SER A 896 -9.04 8.80 -2.13
C SER A 896 -7.91 9.84 -2.27
N ILE A 897 -8.23 11.13 -2.12
CA ILE A 897 -7.32 12.24 -1.82
C ILE A 897 -8.11 13.09 -0.81
N ASP A 898 -7.56 13.32 0.38
CA ASP A 898 -8.25 14.01 1.48
C ASP A 898 -8.79 15.40 1.04
N PRO A 899 -10.10 15.67 1.19
CA PRO A 899 -10.67 17.00 1.01
C PRO A 899 -10.41 17.85 2.27
N ASN A 900 -9.17 18.30 2.43
CA ASN A 900 -8.82 19.59 3.04
C ASN A 900 -7.35 19.91 2.77
N VAL A 901 -7.06 20.25 1.51
CA VAL A 901 -6.20 21.41 1.31
C VAL A 901 -6.99 22.61 1.77
N SER A 902 -6.69 23.10 2.98
CA SER A 902 -6.72 24.53 3.32
C SER A 902 -6.14 24.72 4.73
N ASN A 903 -5.02 25.44 4.76
CA ASN A 903 -4.45 26.19 5.89
C ASN A 903 -3.57 25.39 6.87
N ILE A 904 -2.30 25.70 7.15
CA ILE A 904 -1.44 26.87 6.92
C ILE A 904 0.02 26.39 7.10
N ILE A 905 0.87 26.71 6.12
CA ILE A 905 2.20 27.34 6.17
C ILE A 905 3.10 27.14 7.42
N TYR A 906 4.41 27.00 7.15
CA TYR A 906 5.61 27.09 8.03
C TYR A 906 6.06 25.74 8.61
N GLU A 907 7.25 25.17 8.37
CA GLU A 907 8.59 25.64 7.94
C GLU A 907 9.29 24.50 7.18
N ASN A 908 9.72 24.65 5.93
CA ASN A 908 10.98 25.23 5.47
C ASN A 908 12.26 24.79 6.20
N ARG A 909 13.11 24.13 5.40
CA ARG A 909 14.59 24.19 5.36
C ARG A 909 15.38 23.41 6.41
N ASN A 910 16.25 22.55 5.86
CA ASN A 910 17.64 22.22 6.22
C ASN A 910 17.84 20.69 6.21
N ASN A 911 18.74 20.07 5.47
CA ASN A 911 19.98 20.55 4.86
C ASN A 911 20.35 19.71 3.64
N SER A 912 20.77 20.43 2.60
CA SER A 912 21.57 19.97 1.48
C SER A 912 22.96 19.47 1.92
N THR A 913 23.52 18.59 1.08
CA THR A 913 24.96 18.37 0.87
C THR A 913 25.81 17.77 2.00
N ARG A 914 26.27 16.53 1.79
CA ARG A 914 27.70 16.20 1.92
C ARG A 914 28.10 14.97 1.08
N ASN A 915 28.90 15.25 0.06
CA ASN A 915 29.66 14.29 -0.75
C ASN A 915 30.65 13.48 0.12
N MET A 916 30.99 12.25 -0.28
CA MET A 916 32.22 11.93 -1.04
C MET A 916 32.77 10.51 -0.74
N LYS A 917 32.84 9.69 -1.81
CA LYS A 917 33.84 8.67 -2.19
C LYS A 917 34.38 7.66 -1.16
N LEU A 918 34.28 6.37 -1.55
CA LEU A 918 35.28 5.27 -1.52
C LEU A 918 34.51 3.99 -1.92
N SER A 919 34.96 3.00 -2.67
CA SER A 919 36.05 2.75 -3.62
C SER A 919 35.73 1.39 -4.25
N LYS A 920 36.06 1.22 -5.54
CA LYS A 920 35.96 -0.03 -6.31
C LYS A 920 36.67 -1.22 -5.63
N ARG A 921 36.05 -2.39 -5.64
CA ARG A 921 36.70 -3.68 -5.95
C ARG A 921 35.69 -4.74 -6.37
N SER A 922 36.17 -5.61 -7.25
CA SER A 922 35.49 -6.41 -8.25
C SER A 922 35.37 -7.89 -7.87
N ASN A 923 34.64 -8.61 -8.73
CA ASN A 923 34.53 -10.08 -8.91
C ASN A 923 33.32 -10.71 -8.22
N LEU A 924 32.22 -11.03 -8.94
CA LEU A 924 32.03 -12.19 -9.83
C LEU A 924 32.45 -13.52 -9.18
N ASN A 925 31.49 -14.29 -8.64
CA ASN A 925 31.13 -15.60 -9.17
C ASN A 925 30.04 -16.33 -8.35
N SER A 926 29.26 -17.10 -9.11
CA SER A 926 28.52 -18.33 -8.80
C SER A 926 27.27 -18.29 -7.90
N PHE A 927 26.11 -18.35 -8.57
CA PHE A 927 25.18 -19.49 -8.53
C PHE A 927 25.36 -20.47 -7.35
N ILE A 928 24.43 -20.42 -6.40
CA ILE A 928 23.48 -21.47 -5.99
C ILE A 928 22.34 -20.77 -5.25
#